data_AF-A0A7C4IQU7-F1
#
_entry.id   AF-A0A7C4IQU7-F1
#
_cell.length_a   1.000
_cell.length_b   1.000
_cell.length_c   1.000
_cell.angle_alpha   90.00
_cell.angle_beta   90.00
_cell.angle_gamma   90.00
#
_symmetry.space_group_name_H-M   'P 1'
#
loop_
_entity.id
_entity.type
_entity.pdbx_description
1 polymer ?
#
loop_
_entity_poly.entity_id
_entity_poly.type
_entity_poly.pdbx_seq_one_letter_code
_entity_poly.pdbx_strand_id
1 'polypeptide(L)'
;MPAALSAVVSLVLFAMSNTAVVADTASAQAVSGQPFGVGQITLRLSPQQWPQPLGAEGLRISERNGRVFYPAVVVPQWNELVKQIWQSSGLLEETPAQRQVKGLINALVDRPPPITLYFLFQGEQPLELTINTRRPLQLTLPVGRSLALWKAQRDQWWKAYTAQAGLLTDRIDAPPVVAQVLRPTLARRLNLALPRHEQTPSPSEVLQQELALWAGSESIFAAVLQDRLLGLLPLDQRADQPLPEREQSPPPQFEAPAEVAVEPMAMHVPAECFYVRFGDFRNFLWVQDTLAAWGGDAANLVAARGIDYQMRSRMEEQLVVQQTALSRLMGDKIIADVALIGTDLFFREGAAYGLLFQAKVNMALAADFTRRRSEWVAREQGKDVAVELAGTKVSCLVDRHGLPHCYYAVSGDFHFVTTSRRLAERFLEASAGKDALGATAEFRAVRARAPADAGDAAFVYFSDAFFNNITGPAYRIEMVRRVQAQCDLLALQTADLIARAEGRPHETAAQLIAGGYLPECFGPRPDGSEATRRGDQFVDSLRGPRGQFTPIPDLPPTTVTRAEAADYRRFAEFLRSHWGRPAPVLVRVLRESADAGCERITVIAEMNPLQKLHFDVLSMLLGNAQSQRVAPAPGDLIRAEVVLPQQYFFFGLRDAAAAPPDTANLLGWLPVLLRSAYLGTDGDAPLLDRAGFNGWPDLPLPSGERALPKVLSRRIGEFHVFALSGQVLDEVAPHLARQPAEPAQFRLDVADPSQARFASWINALGYARTRNTSLGNLLLLHQIEQQLHVAPAEARTLAEQLLDGKLICPLGGTYRLRDDADCPAEWMSTALADAVSARPAPPPGYQAPPVNWLRGLNLRVELLSDRLSLHATVEMQMPQSESVRGK
;
A
#
# COMPACT_ATOMS: atom_id res chain seq x y z
N MET A 1 -10.88 40.81 -36.23
CA MET A 1 -10.39 39.48 -36.67
C MET A 1 -9.00 39.44 -37.33
N PRO A 2 -8.36 40.52 -37.86
CA PRO A 2 -7.01 40.37 -38.44
C PRO A 2 -5.87 40.40 -37.40
N ALA A 3 -6.11 40.88 -36.18
CA ALA A 3 -5.08 41.00 -35.14
C ALA A 3 -4.67 39.65 -34.50
N ALA A 4 -5.61 38.72 -34.31
CA ALA A 4 -5.33 37.40 -33.72
C ALA A 4 -4.58 36.48 -34.69
N LEU A 5 -4.92 36.53 -35.98
CA LEU A 5 -4.22 35.78 -37.02
C LEU A 5 -2.78 36.29 -37.21
N SER A 6 -2.60 37.63 -37.16
CA SER A 6 -1.28 38.25 -37.22
C SER A 6 -0.42 37.89 -36.00
N ALA A 7 -1.00 37.85 -34.79
CA ALA A 7 -0.30 37.43 -33.59
C ALA A 7 0.16 35.95 -33.65
N VAL A 8 -0.68 35.05 -34.16
CA VAL A 8 -0.32 33.62 -34.32
C VAL A 8 0.72 33.44 -35.42
N VAL A 9 0.61 34.14 -36.54
CA VAL A 9 1.60 34.09 -37.63
C VAL A 9 2.94 34.71 -37.19
N SER A 10 2.93 35.81 -36.43
CA SER A 10 4.13 36.37 -35.82
C SER A 10 4.74 35.44 -34.77
N LEU A 11 3.94 34.72 -33.98
CA LEU A 11 4.44 33.72 -33.03
C LEU A 11 5.08 32.52 -33.75
N VAL A 12 4.49 32.08 -34.86
CA VAL A 12 5.01 30.99 -35.71
C VAL A 12 6.28 31.44 -36.44
N LEU A 13 6.31 32.66 -37.00
CA LEU A 13 7.51 33.21 -37.64
C LEU A 13 8.63 33.47 -36.63
N PHE A 14 8.31 33.86 -35.39
CA PHE A 14 9.27 33.99 -34.29
C PHE A 14 9.80 32.63 -33.81
N ALA A 15 8.97 31.58 -33.86
CA ALA A 15 9.40 30.20 -33.62
C ALA A 15 10.27 29.65 -34.76
N MET A 16 10.07 30.12 -36.01
CA MET A 16 10.86 29.71 -37.18
C MET A 16 12.17 30.48 -37.35
N SER A 17 12.26 31.74 -36.90
CA SER A 17 13.49 32.55 -37.01
C SER A 17 14.60 32.15 -36.04
N ASN A 18 14.30 31.34 -35.01
CA ASN A 18 15.30 30.76 -34.10
C ASN A 18 15.78 29.35 -34.49
N THR A 19 15.31 28.81 -35.61
CA THR A 19 15.78 27.52 -36.11
C THR A 19 16.68 27.72 -37.32
N ALA A 20 17.93 28.07 -37.07
CA ALA A 20 18.98 27.80 -38.04
C ALA A 20 18.98 26.29 -38.36
N VAL A 21 18.99 25.98 -39.64
CA VAL A 21 19.12 24.62 -40.19
C VAL A 21 20.46 24.06 -39.73
N VAL A 22 20.44 23.20 -38.71
CA VAL A 22 21.48 22.21 -38.45
C VAL A 22 20.78 20.89 -38.18
N ALA A 23 21.07 19.91 -39.03
CA ALA A 23 20.75 18.51 -38.79
C ALA A 23 21.70 17.98 -37.72
N ASP A 24 21.38 18.22 -36.45
CA ASP A 24 21.97 17.49 -35.33
C ASP A 24 20.84 16.72 -34.63
N THR A 25 20.92 15.40 -34.69
CA THR A 25 19.97 14.45 -34.07
C THR A 25 20.07 14.44 -32.54
N ALA A 26 21.12 15.04 -31.98
CA ALA A 26 21.37 15.20 -30.55
C ALA A 26 22.10 16.51 -30.27
N SER A 27 21.70 17.24 -29.22
CA SER A 27 22.49 18.34 -28.65
C SER A 27 22.99 17.89 -27.28
N ALA A 28 24.29 18.01 -27.03
CA ALA A 28 24.89 17.41 -25.86
C ALA A 28 25.99 18.33 -25.29
N GLN A 29 25.96 18.58 -23.98
CA GLN A 29 26.89 19.47 -23.28
C GLN A 29 27.26 18.88 -21.92
N ALA A 30 28.52 19.02 -21.52
CA ALA A 30 28.99 18.64 -20.19
C ALA A 30 29.86 19.76 -19.62
N VAL A 31 29.63 20.11 -18.34
CA VAL A 31 30.38 21.16 -17.65
C VAL A 31 30.93 20.62 -16.34
N SER A 32 32.24 20.76 -16.16
CA SER A 32 32.94 20.36 -14.94
C SER A 32 32.49 21.18 -13.72
N GLY A 33 32.54 20.55 -12.54
CA GLY A 33 32.18 21.16 -11.26
C GLY A 33 32.58 20.30 -10.07
N GLN A 34 32.40 20.83 -8.86
CA GLN A 34 32.72 20.17 -7.59
C GLN A 34 31.45 20.12 -6.71
N PRO A 35 31.11 18.97 -6.09
CA PRO A 35 31.78 17.67 -6.18
C PRO A 35 31.52 16.92 -7.50
N PHE A 36 30.54 17.35 -8.29
CA PHE A 36 30.21 16.78 -9.60
C PHE A 36 30.13 17.86 -10.69
N GLY A 37 30.54 17.48 -11.90
CA GLY A 37 30.11 18.13 -13.13
C GLY A 37 28.67 17.74 -13.51
N VAL A 38 28.06 18.49 -14.42
CA VAL A 38 26.70 18.23 -14.90
C VAL A 38 26.70 18.06 -16.41
N GLY A 39 26.09 16.98 -16.88
CA GLY A 39 25.86 16.70 -18.28
C GLY A 39 24.39 16.87 -18.65
N GLN A 40 24.15 17.35 -19.86
CA GLN A 40 22.83 17.49 -20.47
C GLN A 40 22.87 16.96 -21.90
N ILE A 41 21.95 16.06 -22.24
CA ILE A 41 21.81 15.51 -23.59
C ILE A 41 20.35 15.62 -24.01
N THR A 42 20.10 16.31 -25.11
CA THR A 42 18.78 16.44 -25.73
C THR A 42 18.74 15.57 -26.98
N LEU A 43 17.89 14.55 -26.97
CA LEU A 43 17.71 13.57 -28.05
C LEU A 43 16.32 13.71 -28.67
N ARG A 44 16.21 13.46 -29.98
CA ARG A 44 14.91 13.26 -30.63
C ARG A 44 14.78 11.79 -31.03
N LEU A 45 14.06 11.02 -30.21
CA LEU A 45 13.83 9.59 -30.44
C LEU A 45 12.37 9.35 -30.82
N SER A 46 12.14 8.59 -31.89
CA SER A 46 10.82 8.07 -32.20
C SER A 46 10.40 6.99 -31.17
N PRO A 47 9.10 6.77 -30.91
CA PRO A 47 8.64 5.77 -29.94
C PRO A 47 9.16 4.34 -30.21
N GLN A 48 9.44 4.01 -31.48
CA GLN A 48 9.98 2.71 -31.88
C GLN A 48 11.45 2.51 -31.44
N GLN A 49 12.17 3.59 -31.15
CA GLN A 49 13.55 3.54 -30.67
C GLN A 49 13.65 3.42 -29.15
N TRP A 50 12.54 3.62 -28.42
CA TRP A 50 12.56 3.57 -26.96
C TRP A 50 12.75 2.13 -26.45
N PRO A 51 13.46 1.98 -25.31
CA PRO A 51 13.49 0.74 -24.54
C PRO A 51 12.10 0.20 -24.25
N GLN A 52 11.97 -1.11 -24.14
CA GLN A 52 10.69 -1.78 -23.92
C GLN A 52 10.80 -2.72 -22.73
N PRO A 53 9.86 -2.70 -21.77
CA PRO A 53 8.53 -2.08 -21.90
C PRO A 53 8.41 -0.69 -21.26
N LEU A 54 9.51 -0.12 -20.73
CA LEU A 54 9.51 1.12 -19.93
C LEU A 54 9.44 2.42 -20.75
N GLY A 55 9.57 2.36 -22.08
CA GLY A 55 9.57 3.55 -22.91
C GLY A 55 10.76 4.47 -22.59
N ALA A 56 10.52 5.79 -22.61
CA ALA A 56 11.55 6.78 -22.32
C ALA A 56 12.11 6.69 -20.88
N GLU A 57 11.33 6.19 -19.91
CA GLU A 57 11.80 6.01 -18.53
C GLU A 57 12.80 4.85 -18.38
N GLY A 58 12.90 3.97 -19.39
CA GLY A 58 13.90 2.89 -19.43
C GLY A 58 15.23 3.28 -20.07
N LEU A 59 15.44 4.55 -20.43
CA LEU A 59 16.70 4.98 -21.07
C LEU A 59 17.88 4.86 -20.10
N ARG A 60 18.80 3.93 -20.41
CA ARG A 60 20.04 3.75 -19.66
C ARG A 60 21.17 4.57 -20.27
N ILE A 61 21.91 5.30 -19.46
CA ILE A 61 23.16 5.98 -19.82
C ILE A 61 24.32 5.38 -19.04
N SER A 62 25.40 5.02 -19.73
CA SER A 62 26.63 4.50 -19.15
C SER A 62 27.84 5.23 -19.72
N GLU A 63 28.93 5.29 -18.96
CA GLU A 63 30.21 5.86 -19.39
C GLU A 63 31.30 4.78 -19.27
N ARG A 64 32.24 4.76 -20.21
CA ARG A 64 33.27 3.70 -20.29
C ARG A 64 34.06 3.46 -19.00
N ASN A 65 34.33 4.51 -18.22
CA ASN A 65 35.08 4.47 -16.98
C ASN A 65 34.18 4.60 -15.74
N GLY A 66 32.86 4.46 -15.89
CA GLY A 66 31.89 4.52 -14.79
C GLY A 66 31.76 5.90 -14.13
N ARG A 67 32.07 7.00 -14.84
CA ARG A 67 32.11 8.35 -14.25
C ARG A 67 30.78 9.10 -14.20
N VAL A 68 29.67 8.49 -14.62
CA VAL A 68 28.33 9.11 -14.71
C VAL A 68 27.43 8.59 -13.60
N PHE A 69 26.67 9.47 -12.96
CA PHE A 69 25.84 9.19 -11.79
C PHE A 69 24.52 9.94 -11.84
N TYR A 70 23.52 9.43 -11.11
CA TYR A 70 22.23 10.08 -10.85
C TYR A 70 21.51 10.67 -12.07
N PRO A 71 21.30 9.89 -13.14
CA PRO A 71 20.63 10.39 -14.33
C PRO A 71 19.15 10.67 -14.06
N ALA A 72 18.62 11.71 -14.71
CA ALA A 72 17.22 12.11 -14.73
C ALA A 72 16.74 12.27 -16.17
N VAL A 73 15.58 11.66 -16.48
CA VAL A 73 14.95 11.75 -17.80
C VAL A 73 13.80 12.77 -17.74
N VAL A 74 13.84 13.75 -18.64
CA VAL A 74 12.75 14.71 -18.87
C VAL A 74 12.15 14.43 -20.23
N VAL A 75 10.93 13.89 -20.22
CA VAL A 75 10.08 13.80 -21.39
C VAL A 75 9.16 15.02 -21.38
N PRO A 76 9.21 15.91 -22.39
CA PRO A 76 8.27 17.01 -22.47
C PRO A 76 6.86 16.45 -22.57
N GLN A 77 6.02 16.78 -21.60
CA GLN A 77 4.59 16.61 -21.76
C GLN A 77 4.16 17.63 -22.81
N TRP A 78 3.94 17.17 -24.04
CA TRP A 78 3.02 17.91 -24.91
C TRP A 78 1.70 17.84 -24.18
N ASN A 79 1.36 18.91 -23.44
CA ASN A 79 0.08 19.00 -22.75
C ASN A 79 -0.99 18.48 -23.72
N GLU A 80 -1.67 17.39 -23.34
CA GLU A 80 -2.80 16.85 -24.10
C GLU A 80 -3.80 17.97 -24.41
N LEU A 81 -3.88 18.99 -23.56
CA LEU A 81 -4.51 20.28 -23.78
C LEU A 81 -4.18 20.97 -25.13
N VAL A 82 -2.97 20.91 -25.67
CA VAL A 82 -2.62 21.52 -26.99
C VAL A 82 -3.14 20.66 -28.14
N LYS A 83 -3.06 19.33 -28.04
CA LYS A 83 -3.68 18.42 -29.01
C LYS A 83 -5.21 18.51 -28.94
N GLN A 84 -5.77 18.61 -27.75
CA GLN A 84 -7.21 18.72 -27.47
C GLN A 84 -7.77 20.07 -27.89
N ILE A 85 -7.12 21.21 -27.59
CA ILE A 85 -7.53 22.55 -28.07
C ILE A 85 -7.58 22.56 -29.60
N TRP A 86 -6.62 21.90 -30.26
CA TRP A 86 -6.55 21.87 -31.71
C TRP A 86 -7.61 20.94 -32.34
N GLN A 87 -7.82 19.75 -31.76
CA GLN A 87 -8.87 18.81 -32.20
C GLN A 87 -10.28 19.32 -31.90
N SER A 88 -10.46 20.12 -30.84
CA SER A 88 -11.75 20.71 -30.42
C SER A 88 -12.04 22.06 -31.07
N SER A 89 -11.05 22.74 -31.68
CA SER A 89 -11.29 23.93 -32.48
C SER A 89 -11.98 23.59 -33.82
N GLY A 90 -13.27 23.27 -33.75
CA GLY A 90 -14.20 23.17 -34.87
C GLY A 90 -14.52 24.52 -35.50
N LEU A 91 -13.50 25.28 -35.92
CA LEU A 91 -13.64 26.62 -36.50
C LEU A 91 -13.42 26.61 -38.03
N LEU A 92 -14.55 26.53 -38.74
CA LEU A 92 -14.95 27.20 -40.00
C LEU A 92 -14.12 26.96 -41.29
N GLU A 93 -14.87 26.70 -42.38
CA GLU A 93 -14.54 26.64 -43.81
C GLU A 93 -13.05 26.75 -44.22
N GLU A 94 -12.51 25.65 -44.79
CA GLU A 94 -11.09 25.54 -45.18
C GLU A 94 -10.70 26.47 -46.33
N THR A 95 -10.07 27.60 -46.00
CA THR A 95 -9.36 28.41 -47.01
C THR A 95 -7.98 27.79 -47.36
N PRO A 96 -7.43 28.06 -48.57
CA PRO A 96 -6.13 27.51 -48.99
C PRO A 96 -4.95 27.91 -48.08
N ALA A 97 -4.98 29.12 -47.51
CA ALA A 97 -3.97 29.60 -46.57
C ALA A 97 -4.01 28.83 -45.23
N GLN A 98 -5.20 28.44 -44.77
CA GLN A 98 -5.35 27.62 -43.55
C GLN A 98 -4.87 26.18 -43.77
N ARG A 99 -4.98 25.60 -44.97
CA ARG A 99 -4.37 24.28 -45.27
C ARG A 99 -2.85 24.32 -45.17
N GLN A 100 -2.21 25.39 -45.63
CA GLN A 100 -0.76 25.55 -45.49
C GLN A 100 -0.33 25.69 -44.03
N VAL A 101 -1.07 26.46 -43.24
CA VAL A 101 -0.82 26.59 -41.78
C VAL A 101 -1.08 25.27 -41.05
N LYS A 102 -2.15 24.53 -41.41
CA LYS A 102 -2.48 23.19 -40.88
C LYS A 102 -1.40 22.16 -41.23
N GLY A 103 -0.85 22.22 -42.46
CA GLY A 103 0.28 21.40 -42.90
C GLY A 103 1.57 21.70 -42.12
N LEU A 104 1.85 22.98 -41.83
CA LEU A 104 3.00 23.39 -41.03
C LEU A 104 2.87 22.99 -39.55
N ILE A 105 1.65 23.07 -38.99
CA ILE A 105 1.37 22.67 -37.61
C ILE A 105 1.38 21.14 -37.46
N ASN A 106 0.80 20.38 -38.41
CA ASN A 106 0.91 18.92 -38.44
C ASN A 106 2.37 18.49 -38.56
N ALA A 107 3.17 19.15 -39.40
CA ALA A 107 4.61 18.91 -39.49
C ALA A 107 5.40 19.27 -38.20
N LEU A 108 4.80 20.02 -37.27
CA LEU A 108 5.32 20.35 -35.94
C LEU A 108 4.83 19.35 -34.87
N VAL A 109 3.59 18.87 -34.97
CA VAL A 109 2.97 17.86 -34.09
C VAL A 109 3.50 16.45 -34.38
N ASP A 110 3.85 16.16 -35.65
CA ASP A 110 4.43 14.87 -36.08
C ASP A 110 5.91 14.71 -35.70
N ARG A 111 6.55 15.76 -35.18
CA ARG A 111 7.94 15.68 -34.71
C ARG A 111 7.97 15.07 -33.30
N PRO A 112 8.75 14.00 -33.07
CA PRO A 112 8.87 13.42 -31.73
C PRO A 112 9.43 14.47 -30.76
N PRO A 113 8.86 14.60 -29.55
CA PRO A 113 9.31 15.59 -28.58
C PRO A 113 10.77 15.34 -28.18
N PRO A 114 11.56 16.40 -27.96
CA PRO A 114 12.95 16.25 -27.53
C PRO A 114 13.01 15.72 -26.10
N ILE A 115 13.60 14.54 -25.89
CA ILE A 115 13.87 13.99 -24.56
C ILE A 115 15.15 14.62 -24.05
N THR A 116 15.15 15.12 -22.82
CA THR A 116 16.36 15.68 -22.20
C THR A 116 16.82 14.77 -21.07
N LEU A 117 18.05 14.30 -21.14
CA LEU A 117 18.75 13.53 -20.12
C LEU A 117 19.69 14.48 -19.37
N TYR A 118 19.53 14.56 -18.06
CA TYR A 118 20.50 15.20 -17.17
C TYR A 118 21.24 14.12 -16.39
N PHE A 119 22.50 14.34 -16.05
CA PHE A 119 23.27 13.45 -15.18
C PHE A 119 24.42 14.19 -14.50
N LEU A 120 24.90 13.64 -13.39
CA LEU A 120 26.11 14.09 -12.72
C LEU A 120 27.31 13.28 -13.21
N PHE A 121 28.51 13.86 -13.17
CA PHE A 121 29.72 13.12 -13.51
C PHE A 121 30.96 13.58 -12.74
N GLN A 122 32.00 12.74 -12.71
CA GLN A 122 33.30 13.04 -12.09
C GLN A 122 34.43 13.15 -13.13
N GLY A 123 35.39 14.03 -12.83
CA GLY A 123 36.58 14.27 -13.66
C GLY A 123 36.38 15.35 -14.73
N GLU A 124 37.45 15.62 -15.49
CA GLU A 124 37.50 16.70 -16.50
C GLU A 124 37.80 16.19 -17.92
N GLN A 125 38.11 14.89 -18.06
CA GLN A 125 38.35 14.28 -19.37
C GLN A 125 37.03 14.07 -20.12
N PRO A 126 37.04 14.11 -21.47
CA PRO A 126 35.87 13.82 -22.29
C PRO A 126 35.15 12.54 -21.85
N LEU A 127 33.82 12.52 -21.90
CA LEU A 127 33.00 11.38 -21.48
C LEU A 127 32.66 10.53 -22.71
N GLU A 128 33.01 9.24 -22.67
CA GLU A 128 32.62 8.26 -23.68
C GLU A 128 31.33 7.57 -23.24
N LEU A 129 30.20 8.05 -23.76
CA LEU A 129 28.87 7.66 -23.32
C LEU A 129 28.24 6.63 -24.25
N THR A 130 27.54 5.68 -23.66
CA THR A 130 26.61 4.78 -24.35
C THR A 130 25.21 4.97 -23.78
N ILE A 131 24.28 5.38 -24.64
CA ILE A 131 22.85 5.50 -24.34
C ILE A 131 22.13 4.30 -24.92
N ASN A 132 21.57 3.47 -24.05
CA ASN A 132 20.86 2.27 -24.43
C ASN A 132 19.44 2.64 -24.84
N THR A 133 19.28 2.85 -26.15
CA THR A 133 18.00 2.76 -26.84
C THR A 133 17.84 1.33 -27.38
N ARG A 134 16.82 1.01 -28.18
CA ARG A 134 16.77 -0.30 -28.87
C ARG A 134 18.03 -0.63 -29.68
N ARG A 135 18.75 0.40 -30.13
CA ARG A 135 20.12 0.28 -30.61
C ARG A 135 21.01 1.21 -29.79
N PRO A 136 22.10 0.72 -29.19
CA PRO A 136 22.99 1.59 -28.42
C PRO A 136 23.49 2.79 -29.24
N LEU A 137 23.35 3.99 -28.69
CA LEU A 137 23.87 5.23 -29.26
C LEU A 137 25.14 5.60 -28.51
N GLN A 138 26.27 5.67 -29.21
CA GLN A 138 27.55 6.09 -28.63
C GLN A 138 27.80 7.57 -28.92
N LEU A 139 28.22 8.32 -27.90
CA LEU A 139 28.50 9.76 -27.97
C LEU A 139 29.79 10.07 -27.20
N THR A 140 30.61 10.98 -27.73
CA THR A 140 31.75 11.53 -26.97
C THR A 140 31.45 12.98 -26.61
N LEU A 141 31.44 13.29 -25.32
CA LEU A 141 31.13 14.62 -24.81
C LEU A 141 32.40 15.35 -24.36
N PRO A 142 32.76 16.49 -24.96
CA PRO A 142 33.79 17.36 -24.40
C PRO A 142 33.29 18.00 -23.11
N VAL A 143 34.18 18.11 -22.12
CA VAL A 143 33.88 18.72 -20.82
C VAL A 143 34.36 20.17 -20.81
N GLY A 144 33.41 21.11 -20.75
CA GLY A 144 33.69 22.53 -20.63
C GLY A 144 33.93 22.99 -19.19
N ARG A 145 34.42 24.22 -19.05
CA ARG A 145 34.56 24.93 -17.76
C ARG A 145 33.75 26.22 -17.81
N SER A 146 32.63 26.28 -17.09
CA SER A 146 31.81 27.49 -16.94
C SER A 146 30.98 27.43 -15.68
N LEU A 147 31.29 28.29 -14.70
CA LEU A 147 30.59 28.30 -13.41
C LEU A 147 29.11 28.66 -13.56
N ALA A 148 28.78 29.63 -14.43
CA ALA A 148 27.41 30.07 -14.66
C ALA A 148 26.57 28.96 -15.29
N LEU A 149 27.12 28.27 -16.31
CA LEU A 149 26.44 27.17 -16.98
C LEU A 149 26.29 25.96 -16.04
N TRP A 150 27.33 25.65 -15.26
CA TRP A 150 27.27 24.58 -14.25
C TRP A 150 26.17 24.82 -13.21
N LYS A 151 26.06 26.03 -12.64
CA LYS A 151 24.97 26.34 -11.67
C LYS A 151 23.60 26.15 -12.29
N ALA A 152 23.38 26.70 -13.49
CA ALA A 152 22.11 26.60 -14.20
C ALA A 152 21.74 25.13 -14.52
N GLN A 153 22.69 24.34 -15.01
CA GLN A 153 22.47 22.93 -15.34
C GLN A 153 22.27 22.07 -14.09
N ARG A 154 22.99 22.35 -13.00
CA ARG A 154 22.79 21.66 -11.70
C ARG A 154 21.38 21.87 -11.19
N ASP A 155 20.88 23.11 -11.24
CA ASP A 155 19.53 23.42 -10.75
C ASP A 155 18.45 22.78 -11.65
N GLN A 156 18.68 22.71 -12.97
CA GLN A 156 17.80 21.98 -13.90
C GLN A 156 17.83 20.47 -13.67
N TRP A 157 19.02 19.89 -13.47
CA TRP A 157 19.17 18.48 -13.11
C TRP A 157 18.41 18.17 -11.82
N TRP A 158 18.57 18.98 -10.77
CA TRP A 158 17.89 18.74 -9.49
C TRP A 158 16.36 18.80 -9.64
N LYS A 159 15.85 19.78 -10.40
CA LYS A 159 14.43 19.88 -10.74
C LYS A 159 13.94 18.67 -11.53
N ALA A 160 14.74 18.14 -12.46
CA ALA A 160 14.41 16.94 -13.22
C ALA A 160 14.42 15.67 -12.35
N TYR A 161 15.42 15.53 -11.48
CA TYR A 161 15.63 14.36 -10.61
C TYR A 161 14.54 14.22 -9.53
N THR A 162 14.01 15.36 -9.07
CA THR A 162 12.92 15.43 -8.06
C THR A 162 11.53 15.62 -8.67
N ALA A 163 11.38 15.50 -9.99
CA ALA A 163 10.08 15.58 -10.64
C ALA A 163 9.24 14.31 -10.37
N GLN A 164 8.02 14.48 -9.89
CA GLN A 164 7.12 13.38 -9.50
C GLN A 164 6.37 12.75 -10.69
N ALA A 165 5.98 11.48 -10.55
CA ALA A 165 4.85 10.87 -11.23
C ALA A 165 3.56 11.23 -10.45
N GLY A 166 2.74 12.15 -10.95
CA GLY A 166 1.44 12.46 -10.34
C GLY A 166 0.35 11.46 -10.75
N LEU A 167 -0.75 11.42 -9.99
CA LEU A 167 -1.99 10.68 -10.31
C LEU A 167 -2.57 10.98 -11.71
N LEU A 168 -2.19 12.13 -12.28
CA LEU A 168 -2.61 12.63 -13.59
C LEU A 168 -1.50 12.55 -14.65
N THR A 169 -0.35 11.95 -14.33
CA THR A 169 0.77 11.81 -15.27
C THR A 169 0.88 10.36 -15.73
N ASP A 170 1.13 10.13 -17.01
CA ASP A 170 1.39 8.79 -17.60
C ASP A 170 2.71 8.14 -17.15
N ARG A 171 3.30 8.61 -16.04
CA ARG A 171 4.57 8.10 -15.52
C ARG A 171 4.35 6.78 -14.77
N ILE A 172 5.31 5.88 -14.89
CA ILE A 172 5.26 4.57 -14.25
C ILE A 172 5.55 4.75 -12.75
N ASP A 173 4.65 4.30 -11.89
CA ASP A 173 4.84 4.39 -10.44
C ASP A 173 5.64 3.17 -9.93
N ALA A 174 6.91 3.38 -9.62
CA ALA A 174 7.79 2.36 -9.06
C ALA A 174 7.77 2.41 -7.52
N PRO A 175 8.00 1.26 -6.83
CA PRO A 175 8.23 1.28 -5.39
C PRO A 175 9.31 2.31 -5.02
N PRO A 176 9.02 3.27 -4.13
CA PRO A 176 9.80 4.50 -4.00
C PRO A 176 11.11 4.32 -3.21
N VAL A 177 11.51 3.10 -2.86
CA VAL A 177 12.63 2.81 -1.93
C VAL A 177 13.96 3.46 -2.36
N VAL A 178 14.27 3.47 -3.65
CA VAL A 178 15.48 4.12 -4.18
C VAL A 178 15.38 5.64 -4.09
N ALA A 179 14.26 6.21 -4.52
CA ALA A 179 14.04 7.66 -4.51
C ALA A 179 13.96 8.23 -3.08
N GLN A 180 13.31 7.50 -2.16
CA GLN A 180 13.18 7.86 -0.74
C GLN A 180 14.53 8.00 -0.03
N VAL A 181 15.54 7.24 -0.45
CA VAL A 181 16.89 7.37 0.09
C VAL A 181 17.71 8.39 -0.68
N LEU A 182 17.77 8.27 -2.02
CA LEU A 182 18.69 9.07 -2.83
C LEU A 182 18.38 10.56 -2.78
N ARG A 183 17.11 10.96 -2.82
CA ARG A 183 16.74 12.38 -2.83
C ARG A 183 17.17 13.11 -1.56
N PRO A 184 16.78 12.71 -0.33
CA PRO A 184 17.26 13.40 0.87
C PRO A 184 18.78 13.29 1.05
N THR A 185 19.40 12.15 0.68
CA THR A 185 20.86 11.98 0.74
C THR A 185 21.58 12.96 -0.16
N LEU A 186 21.15 13.10 -1.43
CA LEU A 186 21.72 14.05 -2.39
C LEU A 186 21.42 15.50 -2.01
N ALA A 187 20.22 15.78 -1.51
CA ALA A 187 19.84 17.11 -1.02
C ALA A 187 20.82 17.57 0.08
N ARG A 188 21.07 16.72 1.07
CA ARG A 188 22.05 16.99 2.14
C ARG A 188 23.47 17.10 1.59
N ARG A 189 23.93 16.10 0.83
CA ARG A 189 25.33 16.00 0.38
C ARG A 189 25.73 17.09 -0.62
N LEU A 190 24.79 17.58 -1.43
CA LEU A 190 25.02 18.62 -2.43
C LEU A 190 24.53 20.00 -1.98
N ASN A 191 24.05 20.13 -0.74
CA ASN A 191 23.49 21.36 -0.17
C ASN A 191 22.37 21.96 -1.06
N LEU A 192 21.39 21.12 -1.41
CA LEU A 192 20.23 21.46 -2.23
C LEU A 192 18.96 21.42 -1.37
N ALA A 193 18.00 22.30 -1.67
CA ALA A 193 16.70 22.27 -1.01
C ALA A 193 15.86 21.12 -1.56
N LEU A 194 15.33 20.26 -0.67
CA LEU A 194 14.34 19.26 -1.04
C LEU A 194 13.02 19.98 -1.40
N PRO A 195 12.42 19.74 -2.58
CA PRO A 195 11.17 20.39 -2.96
C PRO A 195 10.02 20.10 -1.99
N ARG A 196 9.06 21.03 -1.83
CA ARG A 196 7.94 20.88 -0.88
C ARG A 196 7.10 19.61 -1.10
N HIS A 197 6.92 19.17 -2.34
CA HIS A 197 6.15 17.95 -2.65
C HIS A 197 6.89 16.66 -2.30
N GLU A 198 8.20 16.71 -2.07
CA GLU A 198 9.02 15.59 -1.59
C GLU A 198 9.17 15.62 -0.05
N GLN A 199 8.81 16.72 0.61
CA GLN A 199 8.92 16.84 2.06
C GLN A 199 7.79 16.07 2.74
N THR A 200 8.16 15.22 3.69
CA THR A 200 7.20 14.56 4.56
C THR A 200 6.81 15.49 5.71
N PRO A 201 5.59 15.40 6.26
CA PRO A 201 5.31 15.95 7.58
C PRO A 201 6.31 15.37 8.59
N SER A 202 6.55 16.09 9.69
CA SER A 202 7.43 15.57 10.73
C SER A 202 6.89 14.24 11.28
N PRO A 203 7.76 13.32 11.73
CA PRO A 203 7.32 12.07 12.34
C PRO A 203 6.29 12.29 13.45
N SER A 204 6.47 13.33 14.27
CA SER A 204 5.51 13.73 15.30
C SER A 204 4.13 14.07 14.74
N GLU A 205 4.04 14.80 13.63
CA GLU A 205 2.76 15.16 13.01
C GLU A 205 2.07 13.93 12.39
N VAL A 206 2.83 13.06 11.70
CA VAL A 206 2.26 11.81 11.15
C VAL A 206 1.78 10.88 12.26
N LEU A 207 2.57 10.73 13.33
CA LEU A 207 2.21 9.96 14.52
C LEU A 207 0.96 10.49 15.23
N GLN A 208 0.67 11.79 15.11
CA GLN A 208 -0.56 12.39 15.63
C GLN A 208 -1.74 12.20 14.67
N GLN A 209 -1.53 12.33 13.37
CA GLN A 209 -2.64 12.36 12.39
C GLN A 209 -3.18 10.97 12.02
N GLU A 210 -2.39 9.90 12.18
CA GLU A 210 -2.78 8.57 11.72
C GLU A 210 -3.08 7.56 12.84
N LEU A 211 -4.31 7.05 12.87
CA LEU A 211 -4.63 5.77 13.51
C LEU A 211 -3.92 4.59 12.80
N ALA A 212 -3.36 4.76 11.60
CA ALA A 212 -2.73 3.70 10.81
C ALA A 212 -1.56 2.97 11.51
N LEU A 213 -1.11 3.48 12.66
CA LEU A 213 -0.20 2.78 13.56
C LEU A 213 -0.72 1.44 14.10
N TRP A 214 -2.00 1.09 14.00
CA TRP A 214 -2.45 -0.28 14.36
C TRP A 214 -1.94 -1.35 13.37
N ALA A 215 -1.46 -0.95 12.18
CA ALA A 215 -1.12 -1.86 11.08
C ALA A 215 0.22 -1.58 10.35
N GLY A 216 1.11 -0.74 10.89
CA GLY A 216 2.45 -0.48 10.32
C GLY A 216 2.43 0.40 9.06
N SER A 217 2.24 1.72 9.24
CA SER A 217 2.07 2.68 8.12
C SER A 217 3.38 3.01 7.38
N GLU A 218 3.35 2.96 6.05
CA GLU A 218 4.47 3.38 5.18
C GLU A 218 4.80 4.89 5.31
N SER A 219 3.81 5.73 5.64
CA SER A 219 3.99 7.18 5.75
C SER A 219 4.94 7.55 6.90
N ILE A 220 4.83 6.84 8.02
CA ILE A 220 5.68 7.04 9.21
C ILE A 220 7.10 6.57 8.91
N PHE A 221 7.26 5.42 8.26
CA PHE A 221 8.57 4.96 7.82
C PHE A 221 9.24 5.98 6.89
N ALA A 222 8.51 6.52 5.90
CA ALA A 222 9.03 7.52 4.99
C ALA A 222 9.44 8.82 5.72
N ALA A 223 8.62 9.29 6.67
CA ALA A 223 8.92 10.49 7.46
C ALA A 223 10.15 10.31 8.35
N VAL A 224 10.23 9.20 9.09
CA VAL A 224 11.38 8.89 9.95
C VAL A 224 12.65 8.70 9.12
N LEU A 225 12.57 8.03 7.97
CA LEU A 225 13.70 7.86 7.06
C LEU A 225 14.21 9.19 6.51
N GLN A 226 13.30 10.09 6.08
CA GLN A 226 13.67 11.40 5.56
C GLN A 226 14.39 12.23 6.63
N ASP A 227 13.79 12.38 7.82
CA ASP A 227 14.40 13.12 8.93
C ASP A 227 15.73 12.49 9.36
N ARG A 228 15.81 11.15 9.34
CA ARG A 228 17.06 10.44 9.64
C ARG A 228 18.14 10.79 8.62
N LEU A 229 17.87 10.70 7.32
CA LEU A 229 18.84 10.97 6.25
C LEU A 229 19.25 12.45 6.16
N LEU A 230 18.35 13.36 6.53
CA LEU A 230 18.61 14.80 6.63
C LEU A 230 19.33 15.18 7.93
N GLY A 231 19.41 14.28 8.91
CA GLY A 231 20.05 14.51 10.20
C GLY A 231 19.24 15.37 11.16
N LEU A 232 17.91 15.32 11.07
CA LEU A 232 16.97 16.14 11.84
C LEU A 232 16.50 15.47 13.14
N LEU A 233 16.78 14.18 13.34
CA LEU A 233 16.38 13.45 14.55
C LEU A 233 17.31 13.77 15.75
N PRO A 234 16.77 13.98 16.96
CA PRO A 234 17.52 14.33 18.16
C PRO A 234 18.13 13.10 18.85
N LEU A 235 19.00 12.36 18.16
CA LEU A 235 19.57 11.10 18.66
C LEU A 235 20.76 11.26 19.60
N ASP A 236 21.27 12.48 19.75
CA ASP A 236 22.33 12.84 20.69
C ASP A 236 21.85 12.88 22.16
N GLN A 237 20.54 12.87 22.37
CA GLN A 237 19.96 12.82 23.71
C GLN A 237 20.20 11.48 24.40
N ARG A 238 20.53 11.53 25.69
CA ARG A 238 20.64 10.34 26.54
C ARG A 238 19.25 9.86 26.97
N ALA A 239 19.04 8.54 26.95
CA ALA A 239 17.84 7.92 27.53
C ALA A 239 17.98 7.82 29.06
N ASP A 240 17.85 8.95 29.75
CA ASP A 240 18.06 9.08 31.20
C ASP A 240 16.76 9.45 31.97
N GLN A 241 15.65 9.67 31.27
CA GLN A 241 14.36 9.95 31.88
C GLN A 241 13.65 8.64 32.24
N PRO A 242 12.84 8.62 33.30
CA PRO A 242 11.92 7.52 33.54
C PRO A 242 10.88 7.45 32.41
N LEU A 243 10.28 6.27 32.23
CA LEU A 243 9.09 6.14 31.38
C LEU A 243 8.03 7.17 31.80
N PRO A 244 7.41 7.88 30.85
CA PRO A 244 6.30 8.77 31.15
C PRO A 244 5.19 7.99 31.85
N GLU A 245 4.53 8.64 32.81
CA GLU A 245 3.35 8.05 33.43
C GLU A 245 2.29 7.80 32.37
N ARG A 246 1.69 6.61 32.42
CA ARG A 246 0.51 6.30 31.63
C ARG A 246 -0.67 7.03 32.25
N GLU A 247 -1.34 7.89 31.49
CA GLU A 247 -2.63 8.42 31.91
C GLU A 247 -3.64 7.28 32.04
N GLN A 248 -4.14 7.05 33.26
CA GLN A 248 -5.13 6.01 33.53
C GLN A 248 -6.52 6.62 33.41
N SER A 249 -7.24 6.30 32.34
CA SER A 249 -8.69 6.47 32.35
C SER A 249 -9.31 5.37 33.22
N PRO A 250 -10.29 5.68 34.09
CA PRO A 250 -10.98 4.65 34.87
C PRO A 250 -11.53 3.58 33.91
N PRO A 251 -11.36 2.27 34.22
CA PRO A 251 -11.82 1.20 33.35
C PRO A 251 -13.32 1.34 33.10
N PRO A 252 -13.79 1.16 31.86
CA PRO A 252 -15.21 1.10 31.58
C PRO A 252 -15.83 0.00 32.44
N GLN A 253 -16.97 0.32 33.04
CA GLN A 253 -17.76 -0.66 33.77
C GLN A 253 -18.59 -1.42 32.74
N PHE A 254 -18.33 -2.72 32.60
CA PHE A 254 -19.14 -3.61 31.80
C PHE A 254 -20.06 -4.41 32.73
N GLU A 255 -21.36 -4.30 32.52
CA GLU A 255 -22.33 -5.19 33.16
C GLU A 255 -22.34 -6.52 32.40
N ALA A 256 -21.70 -7.54 32.98
CA ALA A 256 -21.72 -8.89 32.43
C ALA A 256 -22.87 -9.69 33.08
N PRO A 257 -23.66 -10.43 32.30
CA PRO A 257 -24.57 -11.42 32.86
C PRO A 257 -23.79 -12.47 33.68
N ALA A 258 -24.38 -12.93 34.80
CA ALA A 258 -23.68 -13.81 35.74
C ALA A 258 -23.36 -15.20 35.15
N GLU A 259 -24.15 -15.69 34.20
CA GLU A 259 -23.98 -16.98 33.54
C GLU A 259 -23.87 -16.79 32.02
N VAL A 260 -22.66 -16.57 31.53
CA VAL A 260 -22.35 -16.57 30.09
C VAL A 260 -21.36 -17.69 29.81
N ALA A 261 -21.72 -18.60 28.91
CA ALA A 261 -20.81 -19.62 28.43
C ALA A 261 -19.68 -18.96 27.63
N VAL A 262 -18.45 -19.23 28.06
CA VAL A 262 -17.21 -18.80 27.39
C VAL A 262 -16.46 -20.06 26.98
N GLU A 263 -15.88 -20.03 25.79
CA GLU A 263 -15.03 -21.11 25.30
C GLU A 263 -13.81 -21.31 26.22
N PRO A 264 -13.39 -22.57 26.49
CA PRO A 264 -12.24 -22.85 27.34
C PRO A 264 -10.97 -22.12 26.89
N MET A 265 -10.75 -21.99 25.58
CA MET A 265 -9.54 -21.38 25.05
C MET A 265 -9.35 -19.93 25.48
N ALA A 266 -10.42 -19.14 25.61
CA ALA A 266 -10.33 -17.74 26.05
C ALA A 266 -9.81 -17.60 27.49
N MET A 267 -9.86 -18.67 28.30
CA MET A 267 -9.27 -18.70 29.65
C MET A 267 -7.75 -18.83 29.63
N HIS A 268 -7.14 -19.14 28.48
CA HIS A 268 -5.69 -19.24 28.30
C HIS A 268 -5.09 -18.04 27.57
N VAL A 269 -5.93 -17.09 27.17
CA VAL A 269 -5.52 -15.89 26.43
C VAL A 269 -5.32 -14.73 27.41
N PRO A 270 -4.15 -14.08 27.44
CA PRO A 270 -3.96 -12.87 28.25
C PRO A 270 -4.92 -11.75 27.82
N ALA A 271 -5.47 -11.01 28.78
CA ALA A 271 -6.45 -9.97 28.49
C ALA A 271 -5.93 -8.89 27.51
N GLU A 272 -4.63 -8.61 27.54
CA GLU A 272 -3.98 -7.62 26.66
C GLU A 272 -3.70 -8.11 25.22
N CYS A 273 -4.13 -9.31 24.86
CA CYS A 273 -3.96 -9.85 23.51
C CYS A 273 -5.16 -9.58 22.60
N PHE A 274 -4.90 -9.41 21.31
CA PHE A 274 -5.93 -9.67 20.31
C PHE A 274 -6.22 -11.18 20.28
N TYR A 275 -7.44 -11.54 19.92
CA TYR A 275 -7.91 -12.92 19.91
C TYR A 275 -8.63 -13.25 18.62
N VAL A 276 -8.01 -14.06 17.76
CA VAL A 276 -8.61 -14.59 16.52
C VAL A 276 -8.83 -16.08 16.69
N ARG A 277 -10.06 -16.50 16.97
CA ARG A 277 -10.46 -17.89 17.17
C ARG A 277 -11.14 -18.45 15.92
N PHE A 278 -10.85 -19.68 15.55
CA PHE A 278 -11.44 -20.33 14.37
C PHE A 278 -12.58 -21.31 14.70
N GLY A 279 -12.76 -21.68 15.97
CA GLY A 279 -13.82 -22.57 16.44
C GLY A 279 -13.49 -24.05 16.21
N ASP A 280 -12.87 -24.37 15.07
CA ASP A 280 -12.30 -25.67 14.76
C ASP A 280 -11.12 -25.60 13.78
N PHE A 281 -10.44 -26.74 13.60
CA PHE A 281 -9.28 -26.83 12.72
C PHE A 281 -9.63 -26.70 11.22
N ARG A 282 -10.84 -27.05 10.78
CA ARG A 282 -11.26 -26.97 9.38
C ARG A 282 -11.50 -25.52 8.98
N ASN A 283 -12.10 -24.72 9.85
CA ASN A 283 -12.28 -23.28 9.68
C ASN A 283 -10.93 -22.57 9.61
N PHE A 284 -9.97 -22.95 10.45
CA PHE A 284 -8.61 -22.44 10.37
C PHE A 284 -7.97 -22.71 9.00
N LEU A 285 -8.05 -23.93 8.48
CA LEU A 285 -7.57 -24.27 7.13
C LEU A 285 -8.31 -23.49 6.04
N TRP A 286 -9.64 -23.38 6.15
CA TRP A 286 -10.45 -22.63 5.19
C TRP A 286 -10.09 -21.15 5.16
N VAL A 287 -9.92 -20.48 6.31
CA VAL A 287 -9.50 -19.07 6.34
C VAL A 287 -8.13 -18.93 5.68
N GLN A 288 -7.19 -19.82 5.98
CA GLN A 288 -5.86 -19.77 5.38
C GLN A 288 -5.88 -19.99 3.87
N ASP A 289 -6.63 -20.98 3.38
CA ASP A 289 -6.71 -21.30 1.96
C ASP A 289 -7.46 -20.17 1.20
N THR A 290 -8.52 -19.60 1.79
CA THR A 290 -9.25 -18.43 1.25
C THR A 290 -8.36 -17.19 1.19
N LEU A 291 -7.61 -16.89 2.26
CA LEU A 291 -6.64 -15.80 2.27
C LEU A 291 -5.47 -16.05 1.30
N ALA A 292 -5.04 -17.30 1.09
CA ALA A 292 -3.98 -17.60 0.13
C ALA A 292 -4.45 -17.45 -1.31
N ALA A 293 -5.66 -17.93 -1.61
CA ALA A 293 -6.21 -17.84 -2.93
C ALA A 293 -6.53 -16.38 -3.30
N TRP A 294 -7.06 -15.58 -2.36
CA TRP A 294 -7.64 -14.26 -2.69
C TRP A 294 -6.83 -13.11 -2.11
N GLY A 295 -5.99 -13.35 -1.11
CA GLY A 295 -5.04 -12.38 -0.60
C GLY A 295 -3.95 -12.04 -1.61
N GLY A 296 -3.67 -12.91 -2.59
CA GLY A 296 -2.92 -12.50 -3.78
C GLY A 296 -3.71 -11.50 -4.61
N ASP A 297 -4.95 -11.82 -4.97
CA ASP A 297 -5.73 -11.08 -5.97
C ASP A 297 -6.39 -9.77 -5.45
N ALA A 298 -6.95 -9.79 -4.25
CA ALA A 298 -7.58 -8.64 -3.60
C ALA A 298 -6.53 -7.71 -2.97
N ALA A 299 -5.46 -8.24 -2.36
CA ALA A 299 -4.36 -7.40 -1.91
C ALA A 299 -3.58 -6.81 -3.09
N ASN A 300 -3.48 -7.47 -4.26
CA ASN A 300 -2.88 -6.83 -5.45
C ASN A 300 -3.73 -5.68 -6.04
N LEU A 301 -5.05 -5.69 -5.81
CA LEU A 301 -5.92 -4.56 -6.20
C LEU A 301 -5.82 -3.38 -5.24
N VAL A 302 -5.79 -3.66 -3.93
CA VAL A 302 -5.75 -2.66 -2.87
C VAL A 302 -4.32 -2.18 -2.59
N ALA A 303 -3.35 -3.08 -2.48
CA ALA A 303 -1.93 -2.80 -2.35
C ALA A 303 -1.34 -2.46 -3.72
N ALA A 304 -1.01 -1.18 -3.88
CA ALA A 304 -0.62 -0.57 -5.14
C ALA A 304 0.71 -1.05 -5.77
N ARG A 305 1.35 -2.15 -5.30
CA ARG A 305 2.78 -2.38 -5.57
C ARG A 305 3.23 -3.77 -6.04
N GLY A 306 2.35 -4.78 -6.13
CA GLY A 306 2.75 -6.10 -6.67
C GLY A 306 3.95 -6.75 -5.93
N ILE A 307 4.02 -6.53 -4.62
CA ILE A 307 5.03 -7.09 -3.72
C ILE A 307 4.34 -8.13 -2.83
N ASP A 308 4.87 -9.35 -2.81
CA ASP A 308 4.46 -10.37 -1.86
C ASP A 308 5.44 -10.42 -0.70
N TYR A 309 4.99 -10.02 0.48
CA TYR A 309 5.79 -10.05 1.70
C TYR A 309 5.93 -11.45 2.31
N GLN A 310 5.28 -12.47 1.72
CA GLN A 310 5.36 -13.88 2.12
C GLN A 310 4.95 -14.10 3.58
N MET A 311 3.96 -13.35 4.07
CA MET A 311 3.55 -13.36 5.48
C MET A 311 3.23 -14.76 6.00
N ARG A 312 2.51 -15.58 5.22
CA ARG A 312 2.23 -16.98 5.58
C ARG A 312 3.51 -17.77 5.82
N SER A 313 4.42 -17.78 4.84
CA SER A 313 5.67 -18.54 4.93
C SER A 313 6.54 -18.06 6.09
N ARG A 314 6.60 -16.73 6.32
CA ARG A 314 7.32 -16.16 7.47
C ARG A 314 6.71 -16.60 8.79
N MET A 315 5.40 -16.57 8.94
CA MET A 315 4.74 -17.04 10.16
C MET A 315 4.99 -18.53 10.41
N GLU A 316 4.90 -19.37 9.37
CA GLU A 316 5.17 -20.81 9.48
C GLU A 316 6.63 -21.10 9.85
N GLU A 317 7.58 -20.33 9.32
CA GLU A 317 9.01 -20.43 9.61
C GLU A 317 9.36 -19.92 11.02
N GLN A 318 8.79 -18.78 11.43
CA GLN A 318 9.00 -18.21 12.75
C GLN A 318 8.40 -19.10 13.85
N LEU A 319 7.19 -19.63 13.65
CA LEU A 319 6.55 -20.49 14.65
C LEU A 319 7.00 -21.95 14.54
N VAL A 320 7.66 -22.36 13.45
CA VAL A 320 8.03 -23.77 13.19
C VAL A 320 6.78 -24.68 13.14
N VAL A 321 5.70 -24.15 12.54
CA VAL A 321 4.40 -24.82 12.38
C VAL A 321 4.12 -25.04 10.90
N GLN A 322 4.98 -25.78 10.21
CA GLN A 322 4.74 -26.13 8.79
C GLN A 322 3.55 -27.08 8.65
N GLN A 323 2.58 -26.75 7.79
CA GLN A 323 1.45 -27.62 7.50
C GLN A 323 1.80 -28.60 6.39
N THR A 324 1.96 -29.87 6.74
CA THR A 324 2.09 -30.95 5.74
C THR A 324 0.71 -31.45 5.29
N ALA A 325 0.62 -32.05 4.09
CA ALA A 325 -0.61 -32.65 3.58
C ALA A 325 -1.21 -33.70 4.55
N LEU A 326 -0.35 -34.45 5.26
CA LEU A 326 -0.77 -35.41 6.28
C LEU A 326 -1.35 -34.72 7.53
N SER A 327 -0.77 -33.60 7.97
CA SER A 327 -1.28 -32.79 9.07
C SER A 327 -2.64 -32.14 8.75
N ARG A 328 -2.90 -31.81 7.48
CA ARG A 328 -4.22 -31.31 7.03
C ARG A 328 -5.29 -32.41 7.06
N LEU A 329 -4.93 -33.64 6.68
CA LEU A 329 -5.85 -34.79 6.65
C LEU A 329 -6.18 -35.36 8.04
N MET A 330 -5.24 -35.28 8.99
CA MET A 330 -5.41 -35.84 10.34
C MET A 330 -5.59 -34.78 11.43
N GLY A 331 -5.41 -33.50 11.12
CA GLY A 331 -5.41 -32.42 12.10
C GLY A 331 -6.73 -32.30 12.87
N ASP A 332 -7.88 -32.43 12.20
CA ASP A 332 -9.19 -32.42 12.88
C ASP A 332 -9.40 -33.61 13.84
N LYS A 333 -8.66 -34.72 13.68
CA LYS A 333 -8.72 -35.83 14.66
C LYS A 333 -7.88 -35.55 15.91
N ILE A 334 -6.90 -34.65 15.82
CA ILE A 334 -5.90 -34.39 16.86
C ILE A 334 -6.12 -33.03 17.53
N ILE A 335 -6.72 -32.06 16.83
CA ILE A 335 -6.90 -30.67 17.25
C ILE A 335 -8.40 -30.38 17.30
N ALA A 336 -8.85 -29.78 18.40
CA ALA A 336 -10.22 -29.36 18.60
C ALA A 336 -10.46 -27.96 18.02
N ASP A 337 -9.61 -27.01 18.36
CA ASP A 337 -9.78 -25.60 18.03
C ASP A 337 -8.40 -24.92 17.95
N VAL A 338 -8.32 -23.80 17.25
CA VAL A 338 -7.11 -23.00 17.05
C VAL A 338 -7.45 -21.52 17.24
N ALA A 339 -6.52 -20.78 17.85
CA ALA A 339 -6.53 -19.32 17.80
C ALA A 339 -5.15 -18.73 17.48
N LEU A 340 -5.17 -17.58 16.81
CA LEU A 340 -4.02 -16.68 16.71
C LEU A 340 -4.18 -15.59 17.76
N ILE A 341 -3.17 -15.43 18.62
CA ILE A 341 -3.14 -14.40 19.66
C ILE A 341 -1.84 -13.63 19.61
N GLY A 342 -1.86 -12.39 20.06
CA GLY A 342 -0.66 -11.55 20.12
C GLY A 342 -0.92 -10.19 20.74
N THR A 343 0.16 -9.45 21.00
CA THR A 343 0.07 -8.12 21.64
C THR A 343 0.08 -6.97 20.62
N ASP A 344 0.34 -7.24 19.35
CA ASP A 344 0.31 -6.28 18.24
C ASP A 344 0.17 -6.94 16.86
N LEU A 345 -0.06 -6.14 15.82
CA LEU A 345 -0.23 -6.58 14.43
C LEU A 345 0.96 -6.25 13.51
N PHE A 346 2.14 -5.92 14.07
CA PHE A 346 3.35 -5.55 13.31
C PHE A 346 4.11 -6.78 12.79
N PHE A 347 3.39 -7.68 12.10
CA PHE A 347 3.92 -8.98 11.67
C PHE A 347 5.13 -8.84 10.74
N ARG A 348 5.17 -7.78 9.91
CA ARG A 348 6.29 -7.49 9.01
C ARG A 348 7.54 -7.10 9.78
N GLU A 349 7.39 -6.49 10.94
CA GLU A 349 8.47 -5.93 11.72
C GLU A 349 8.97 -6.89 12.80
N GLY A 350 8.27 -7.99 13.09
CA GLY A 350 8.59 -8.95 14.16
C GLY A 350 7.68 -8.81 15.39
N ALA A 351 6.37 -8.93 15.18
CA ALA A 351 5.34 -8.86 16.23
C ALA A 351 5.49 -9.95 17.31
N ALA A 352 4.92 -9.68 18.49
CA ALA A 352 4.68 -10.71 19.49
C ALA A 352 3.34 -11.40 19.22
N TYR A 353 3.39 -12.60 18.66
CA TYR A 353 2.20 -13.41 18.36
C TYR A 353 2.49 -14.91 18.48
N GLY A 354 1.43 -15.71 18.46
CA GLY A 354 1.54 -17.16 18.49
C GLY A 354 0.23 -17.87 18.13
N LEU A 355 0.36 -19.16 17.84
CA LEU A 355 -0.76 -20.05 17.61
C LEU A 355 -1.03 -20.87 18.87
N LEU A 356 -2.27 -20.78 19.35
CA LEU A 356 -2.82 -21.52 20.47
C LEU A 356 -3.69 -22.66 19.93
N PHE A 357 -3.35 -23.89 20.30
CA PHE A 357 -4.07 -25.08 19.89
C PHE A 357 -4.73 -25.72 21.10
N GLN A 358 -5.99 -26.12 20.96
CA GLN A 358 -6.63 -27.05 21.89
C GLN A 358 -6.55 -28.46 21.32
N ALA A 359 -5.90 -29.38 22.03
CA ALA A 359 -5.71 -30.75 21.58
C ALA A 359 -6.94 -31.63 21.89
N LYS A 360 -7.33 -32.49 20.95
CA LYS A 360 -8.14 -33.70 21.19
C LYS A 360 -7.27 -34.84 21.71
N VAL A 361 -6.01 -34.92 21.23
CA VAL A 361 -5.04 -35.97 21.59
C VAL A 361 -3.67 -35.34 21.90
N ASN A 362 -3.46 -34.96 23.17
CA ASN A 362 -2.25 -34.25 23.64
C ASN A 362 -0.94 -34.89 23.21
N MET A 363 -0.79 -36.21 23.43
CA MET A 363 0.45 -36.91 23.12
C MET A 363 0.81 -36.84 21.63
N ALA A 364 -0.19 -36.94 20.74
CA ALA A 364 0.02 -36.88 19.31
C ALA A 364 0.46 -35.48 18.86
N LEU A 365 -0.20 -34.43 19.38
CA LEU A 365 0.16 -33.05 19.07
C LEU A 365 1.53 -32.66 19.62
N ALA A 366 1.84 -33.05 20.86
CA ALA A 366 3.15 -32.82 21.47
C ALA A 366 4.29 -33.52 20.70
N ALA A 367 4.07 -34.77 20.27
CA ALA A 367 5.04 -35.51 19.48
C ALA A 367 5.28 -34.86 18.11
N ASP A 368 4.22 -34.34 17.48
CA ASP A 368 4.32 -33.62 16.20
C ASP A 368 5.15 -32.34 16.33
N PHE A 369 4.90 -31.50 17.34
CA PHE A 369 5.70 -30.31 17.60
C PHE A 369 7.15 -30.64 17.93
N THR A 370 7.39 -31.65 18.78
CA THR A 370 8.75 -32.07 19.15
C THR A 370 9.55 -32.53 17.92
N ARG A 371 8.91 -33.28 17.01
CA ARG A 371 9.53 -33.72 15.75
C ARG A 371 9.93 -32.52 14.89
N ARG A 372 9.01 -31.58 14.65
CA ARG A 372 9.27 -30.37 13.83
C ARG A 372 10.39 -29.50 14.40
N ARG A 373 10.43 -29.34 15.72
CA ARG A 373 11.49 -28.60 16.41
C ARG A 373 12.84 -29.28 16.24
N SER A 374 12.89 -30.62 16.31
CA SER A 374 14.11 -31.39 16.06
C SER A 374 14.59 -31.25 14.61
N GLU A 375 13.68 -31.26 13.64
CA GLU A 375 13.97 -31.00 12.22
C GLU A 375 14.53 -29.60 11.99
N TRP A 376 13.95 -28.58 12.65
CA TRP A 376 14.45 -27.20 12.61
C TRP A 376 15.86 -27.09 13.20
N VAL A 377 16.11 -27.71 14.37
CA VAL A 377 17.44 -27.72 15.03
C VAL A 377 18.49 -28.31 14.10
N ALA A 378 18.17 -29.41 13.42
CA ALA A 378 19.07 -30.03 12.46
C ALA A 378 19.34 -29.14 11.23
N ARG A 379 18.32 -28.45 10.72
CA ARG A 379 18.42 -27.59 9.54
C ARG A 379 19.16 -26.28 9.80
N GLU A 380 18.80 -25.57 10.86
CA GLU A 380 19.35 -24.25 11.20
C GLU A 380 20.65 -24.31 12.03
N GLN A 381 21.09 -25.52 12.40
CA GLN A 381 22.20 -25.74 13.33
C GLN A 381 21.99 -25.02 14.68
N GLY A 382 20.73 -24.94 15.11
CA GLY A 382 20.31 -24.30 16.34
C GLY A 382 20.35 -25.23 17.56
N LYS A 383 19.63 -24.86 18.61
CA LYS A 383 19.44 -25.66 19.83
C LYS A 383 18.00 -25.55 20.32
N ASP A 384 17.50 -26.60 20.96
CA ASP A 384 16.28 -26.54 21.77
C ASP A 384 16.69 -26.55 23.24
N VAL A 385 16.40 -25.46 23.96
CA VAL A 385 16.77 -25.29 25.37
C VAL A 385 15.52 -25.16 26.23
N ALA A 386 15.53 -25.79 27.40
CA ALA A 386 14.47 -25.61 28.38
C ALA A 386 14.71 -24.31 29.16
N VAL A 387 13.71 -23.43 29.17
CA VAL A 387 13.68 -22.19 29.96
C VAL A 387 12.54 -22.26 30.97
N GLU A 388 12.73 -21.70 32.16
CA GLU A 388 11.68 -21.64 33.19
C GLU A 388 10.92 -20.32 33.06
N LEU A 389 9.61 -20.40 32.81
CA LEU A 389 8.69 -19.25 32.69
C LEU A 389 7.47 -19.53 33.57
N ALA A 390 7.09 -18.57 34.43
CA ALA A 390 5.97 -18.72 35.37
C ALA A 390 5.98 -20.08 36.14
N GLY A 391 7.16 -20.56 36.55
CA GLY A 391 7.34 -21.84 37.27
C GLY A 391 7.15 -23.10 36.41
N THR A 392 7.04 -22.97 35.09
CA THR A 392 6.87 -24.07 34.13
C THR A 392 8.07 -24.16 33.19
N LYS A 393 8.49 -25.38 32.85
CA LYS A 393 9.53 -25.61 31.83
C LYS A 393 8.93 -25.44 30.43
N VAL A 394 9.47 -24.48 29.69
CA VAL A 394 9.09 -24.12 28.32
C VAL A 394 10.26 -24.44 27.40
N SER A 395 9.98 -25.00 26.23
CA SER A 395 11.00 -25.25 25.20
C SER A 395 11.24 -23.97 24.40
N CYS A 396 12.50 -23.61 24.15
CA CYS A 396 12.91 -22.43 23.40
C CYS A 396 13.89 -22.86 22.31
N LEU A 397 13.52 -22.63 21.04
CA LEU A 397 14.44 -22.75 19.92
C LEU A 397 15.35 -21.54 19.92
N VAL A 398 16.64 -21.79 19.77
CA VAL A 398 17.70 -20.79 19.70
C VAL A 398 18.47 -21.04 18.41
N ASP A 399 18.70 -19.99 17.62
CA ASP A 399 19.45 -20.09 16.38
C ASP A 399 20.95 -20.35 16.62
N ARG A 400 21.70 -20.53 15.52
CA ARG A 400 23.17 -20.72 15.58
C ARG A 400 23.93 -19.54 16.20
N HIS A 401 23.32 -18.36 16.28
CA HIS A 401 23.90 -17.15 16.84
C HIS A 401 23.51 -16.93 18.32
N GLY A 402 22.71 -17.84 18.91
CA GLY A 402 22.27 -17.72 20.29
C GLY A 402 21.02 -16.85 20.48
N LEU A 403 20.36 -16.43 19.40
CA LEU A 403 19.14 -15.63 19.46
C LEU A 403 17.91 -16.53 19.61
N PRO A 404 16.99 -16.23 20.55
CA PRO A 404 15.72 -16.93 20.66
C PRO A 404 14.88 -16.79 19.38
N HIS A 405 14.32 -17.90 18.93
CA HIS A 405 13.52 -17.98 17.70
C HIS A 405 12.03 -18.27 18.00
N CYS A 406 11.76 -19.33 18.78
CA CYS A 406 10.39 -19.80 19.01
C CYS A 406 10.21 -20.54 20.34
N TYR A 407 9.19 -20.14 21.11
CA TYR A 407 8.82 -20.72 22.39
C TYR A 407 7.66 -21.69 22.23
N TYR A 408 7.70 -22.80 22.96
CA TYR A 408 6.64 -23.80 23.03
C TYR A 408 6.28 -24.08 24.48
N ALA A 409 5.09 -23.63 24.88
CA ALA A 409 4.53 -23.76 26.22
C ALA A 409 3.25 -24.61 26.18
N VAL A 410 2.97 -25.35 27.26
CA VAL A 410 1.81 -26.24 27.36
C VAL A 410 1.14 -26.06 28.72
N SER A 411 -0.20 -26.01 28.73
CA SER A 411 -1.02 -26.00 29.95
C SER A 411 -2.26 -26.87 29.73
N GLY A 412 -2.31 -28.05 30.36
CA GLY A 412 -3.40 -29.01 30.15
C GLY A 412 -3.48 -29.44 28.69
N ASP A 413 -4.67 -29.26 28.08
CA ASP A 413 -4.92 -29.60 26.67
C ASP A 413 -4.49 -28.50 25.69
N PHE A 414 -3.88 -27.42 26.18
CA PHE A 414 -3.57 -26.22 25.40
C PHE A 414 -2.07 -26.13 25.11
N HIS A 415 -1.76 -26.08 23.81
CA HIS A 415 -0.41 -25.99 23.29
C HIS A 415 -0.21 -24.63 22.64
N PHE A 416 0.76 -23.86 23.10
CA PHE A 416 1.03 -22.51 22.61
C PHE A 416 2.43 -22.40 22.02
N VAL A 417 2.50 -21.96 20.77
CA VAL A 417 3.75 -21.74 20.04
C VAL A 417 3.84 -20.26 19.66
N THR A 418 4.90 -19.57 20.07
CA THR A 418 5.00 -18.10 19.95
C THR A 418 6.41 -17.60 19.69
N THR A 419 6.50 -16.44 19.03
CA THR A 419 7.75 -15.69 18.83
C THR A 419 8.26 -14.99 20.08
N SER A 420 7.42 -14.84 21.13
CA SER A 420 7.73 -13.98 22.27
C SER A 420 7.85 -14.73 23.59
N ARG A 421 8.91 -14.41 24.35
CA ARG A 421 9.13 -14.95 25.70
C ARG A 421 8.03 -14.48 26.65
N ARG A 422 7.76 -13.18 26.65
CA ARG A 422 6.77 -12.54 27.51
C ARG A 422 5.38 -13.04 27.20
N LEU A 423 5.05 -13.27 25.93
CA LEU A 423 3.76 -13.83 25.56
C LEU A 423 3.61 -15.30 26.02
N ALA A 424 4.67 -16.11 25.93
CA ALA A 424 4.67 -17.48 26.49
C ALA A 424 4.46 -17.49 28.01
N GLU A 425 5.11 -16.57 28.72
CA GLU A 425 4.91 -16.39 30.17
C GLU A 425 3.48 -15.96 30.49
N ARG A 426 2.93 -14.98 29.74
CA ARG A 426 1.56 -14.50 29.93
C ARG A 426 0.51 -15.55 29.63
N PHE A 427 0.73 -16.40 28.62
CA PHE A 427 -0.13 -17.57 28.36
C PHE A 427 -0.21 -18.49 29.59
N LEU A 428 0.92 -18.78 30.24
CA LEU A 428 0.95 -19.61 31.46
C LEU A 428 0.27 -18.92 32.65
N GLU A 429 0.48 -17.61 32.83
CA GLU A 429 -0.20 -16.83 33.86
C GLU A 429 -1.73 -16.78 33.65
N ALA A 430 -2.18 -16.53 32.43
CA ALA A 430 -3.60 -16.53 32.07
C ALA A 430 -4.23 -17.91 32.30
N SER A 431 -3.52 -18.97 31.91
CA SER A 431 -3.92 -20.36 32.17
C SER A 431 -4.08 -20.68 33.66
N ALA A 432 -3.34 -19.99 34.53
CA ALA A 432 -3.46 -20.09 35.99
C ALA A 432 -4.55 -19.16 36.58
N GLY A 433 -5.32 -18.48 35.73
CA GLY A 433 -6.44 -17.60 36.10
C GLY A 433 -6.09 -16.12 36.28
N LYS A 434 -4.84 -15.71 36.02
CA LYS A 434 -4.39 -14.33 36.16
C LYS A 434 -4.68 -13.53 34.88
N ASP A 435 -5.63 -12.60 34.96
CA ASP A 435 -6.00 -11.69 33.86
C ASP A 435 -6.31 -12.40 32.54
N ALA A 436 -7.04 -13.51 32.62
CA ALA A 436 -7.49 -14.24 31.43
C ALA A 436 -8.61 -13.48 30.71
N LEU A 437 -8.54 -13.39 29.39
CA LEU A 437 -9.52 -12.71 28.54
C LEU A 437 -10.95 -13.21 28.81
N GLY A 438 -11.14 -14.52 28.86
CA GLY A 438 -12.45 -15.16 29.12
C GLY A 438 -13.04 -14.87 30.51
N ALA A 439 -12.21 -14.43 31.46
CA ALA A 439 -12.64 -14.03 32.79
C ALA A 439 -13.10 -12.56 32.86
N THR A 440 -12.77 -11.74 31.86
CA THR A 440 -13.11 -10.32 31.87
C THR A 440 -14.61 -10.10 31.71
N ALA A 441 -15.16 -9.10 32.43
CA ALA A 441 -16.58 -8.73 32.31
C ALA A 441 -16.92 -8.25 30.89
N GLU A 442 -15.99 -7.53 30.27
CA GLU A 442 -16.07 -7.07 28.88
C GLU A 442 -16.31 -8.24 27.90
N PHE A 443 -15.43 -9.25 27.93
CA PHE A 443 -15.52 -10.39 27.02
C PHE A 443 -16.79 -11.21 27.25
N ARG A 444 -17.21 -11.36 28.51
CA ARG A 444 -18.49 -12.04 28.85
C ARG A 444 -19.70 -11.26 28.33
N ALA A 445 -19.70 -9.93 28.42
CA ALA A 445 -20.76 -9.11 27.84
C ALA A 445 -20.82 -9.25 26.30
N VAL A 446 -19.66 -9.39 25.64
CA VAL A 446 -19.58 -9.68 24.21
C VAL A 446 -20.10 -11.08 23.89
N ARG A 447 -19.69 -12.11 24.64
CA ARG A 447 -20.16 -13.49 24.47
C ARG A 447 -21.64 -13.69 24.75
N ALA A 448 -22.26 -12.85 25.58
CA ALA A 448 -23.70 -12.86 25.78
C ALA A 448 -24.50 -12.50 24.51
N ARG A 449 -23.91 -11.68 23.62
CA ARG A 449 -24.51 -11.26 22.34
C ARG A 449 -24.01 -12.07 21.14
N ALA A 450 -22.79 -12.61 21.25
CA ALA A 450 -22.16 -13.46 20.25
C ALA A 450 -21.74 -14.81 20.89
N PRO A 451 -22.70 -15.75 21.07
CA PRO A 451 -22.44 -17.04 21.71
C PRO A 451 -21.29 -17.80 21.09
N ALA A 452 -20.54 -18.55 21.90
CA ALA A 452 -19.36 -19.29 21.47
C ALA A 452 -19.66 -20.45 20.48
N ASP A 453 -20.92 -20.87 20.40
CA ASP A 453 -21.46 -21.93 19.55
C ASP A 453 -22.22 -21.40 18.32
N ALA A 454 -22.14 -20.10 18.03
CA ALA A 454 -22.86 -19.46 16.92
C ALA A 454 -22.36 -19.87 15.51
N GLY A 455 -21.43 -20.82 15.41
CA GLY A 455 -20.93 -21.35 14.13
C GLY A 455 -19.99 -20.41 13.36
N ASP A 456 -19.35 -19.46 14.06
CA ASP A 456 -18.41 -18.52 13.45
C ASP A 456 -17.20 -19.27 12.84
N ALA A 457 -16.92 -19.01 11.56
CA ALA A 457 -15.70 -19.47 10.90
C ALA A 457 -14.45 -18.74 11.41
N ALA A 458 -14.61 -17.48 11.81
CA ALA A 458 -13.63 -16.75 12.61
C ALA A 458 -14.31 -15.77 13.56
N PHE A 459 -13.83 -15.72 14.79
CA PHE A 459 -14.20 -14.76 15.82
C PHE A 459 -12.95 -13.94 16.17
N VAL A 460 -12.96 -12.66 15.82
CA VAL A 460 -11.85 -11.72 16.04
C VAL A 460 -12.25 -10.73 17.11
N TYR A 461 -11.40 -10.57 18.10
CA TYR A 461 -11.66 -9.68 19.22
C TYR A 461 -10.43 -8.89 19.61
N PHE A 462 -10.61 -7.58 19.78
CA PHE A 462 -9.63 -6.66 20.32
C PHE A 462 -10.20 -6.06 21.61
N SER A 463 -9.62 -6.44 22.75
CA SER A 463 -10.09 -6.00 24.06
C SER A 463 -9.65 -4.56 24.38
N ASP A 464 -10.32 -3.95 25.34
CA ASP A 464 -9.84 -2.70 25.94
C ASP A 464 -8.39 -2.81 26.46
N ALA A 465 -8.05 -3.93 27.10
CA ALA A 465 -6.70 -4.18 27.61
C ALA A 465 -5.65 -4.25 26.48
N PHE A 466 -6.00 -4.79 25.30
CA PHE A 466 -5.14 -4.78 24.11
C PHE A 466 -4.85 -3.34 23.66
N PHE A 467 -5.90 -2.52 23.49
CA PHE A 467 -5.73 -1.13 23.10
C PHE A 467 -4.93 -0.31 24.13
N ASN A 468 -5.16 -0.55 25.43
CA ASN A 468 -4.39 0.06 26.51
C ASN A 468 -2.92 -0.35 26.52
N ASN A 469 -2.62 -1.59 26.11
CA ASN A 469 -1.25 -2.06 26.00
C ASN A 469 -0.49 -1.29 24.91
N ILE A 470 -1.03 -1.25 23.69
CA ILE A 470 -0.29 -0.69 22.54
C ILE A 470 -0.34 0.84 22.41
N THR A 471 -1.20 1.50 23.19
CA THR A 471 -1.15 2.95 23.42
C THR A 471 -0.29 3.34 24.62
N GLY A 472 0.23 2.36 25.36
CA GLY A 472 1.09 2.58 26.52
C GLY A 472 2.46 3.19 26.16
N PRO A 473 3.12 3.85 27.13
CA PRO A 473 4.38 4.56 26.89
C PRO A 473 5.49 3.64 26.41
N ALA A 474 5.69 2.49 27.08
CA ALA A 474 6.71 1.53 26.72
C ALA A 474 6.51 0.99 25.28
N TYR A 475 5.28 0.63 24.93
CA TYR A 475 4.96 0.08 23.61
C TYR A 475 5.17 1.09 22.50
N ARG A 476 4.64 2.31 22.68
CA ARG A 476 4.73 3.38 21.69
C ARG A 476 6.17 3.83 21.45
N ILE A 477 6.96 3.97 22.51
CA ILE A 477 8.35 4.41 22.40
C ILE A 477 9.17 3.33 21.70
N GLU A 478 9.02 2.05 22.08
CA GLU A 478 9.75 0.96 21.42
C GLU A 478 9.33 0.78 19.97
N MET A 479 8.05 0.95 19.64
CA MET A 479 7.56 0.96 18.26
C MET A 479 8.29 2.02 17.41
N VAL A 480 8.44 3.25 17.92
CA VAL A 480 9.15 4.31 17.22
C VAL A 480 10.64 3.98 17.07
N ARG A 481 11.29 3.45 18.11
CA ARG A 481 12.69 2.99 18.04
C ARG A 481 12.89 1.88 17.00
N ARG A 482 11.92 0.98 16.83
CA ARG A 482 11.95 -0.05 15.78
C ARG A 482 11.85 0.53 14.38
N VAL A 483 10.98 1.51 14.16
CA VAL A 483 10.91 2.21 12.87
C VAL A 483 12.25 2.88 12.57
N GLN A 484 12.83 3.59 13.55
CA GLN A 484 14.17 4.18 13.43
C GLN A 484 15.25 3.12 13.13
N ALA A 485 15.22 1.98 13.80
CA ALA A 485 16.14 0.88 13.54
C ALA A 485 16.04 0.37 12.09
N GLN A 486 14.84 0.22 11.55
CA GLN A 486 14.65 -0.18 10.15
C GLN A 486 15.15 0.89 9.18
N CYS A 487 14.89 2.17 9.45
CA CYS A 487 15.41 3.27 8.67
C CYS A 487 16.95 3.28 8.68
N ASP A 488 17.58 3.00 9.83
CA ASP A 488 19.03 2.94 9.96
C ASP A 488 19.63 1.77 9.17
N LEU A 489 18.98 0.59 9.17
CA LEU A 489 19.40 -0.55 8.35
C LEU A 489 19.31 -0.23 6.85
N LEU A 490 18.21 0.36 6.42
CA LEU A 490 18.02 0.76 5.02
C LEU A 490 19.03 1.84 4.62
N ALA A 491 19.23 2.86 5.46
CA ALA A 491 20.20 3.94 5.23
C ALA A 491 21.64 3.41 5.15
N LEU A 492 22.04 2.50 6.05
CA LEU A 492 23.37 1.91 6.04
C LEU A 492 23.59 1.04 4.80
N GLN A 493 22.63 0.18 4.46
CA GLN A 493 22.72 -0.69 3.28
C GLN A 493 22.79 0.11 1.98
N THR A 494 21.98 1.16 1.86
CA THR A 494 21.97 1.99 0.66
C THR A 494 23.17 2.93 0.58
N ALA A 495 23.65 3.46 1.70
CA ALA A 495 24.88 4.24 1.74
C ALA A 495 26.10 3.42 1.28
N ASP A 496 26.21 2.16 1.70
CA ASP A 496 27.22 1.22 1.20
C ASP A 496 27.14 1.06 -0.32
N LEU A 497 25.94 0.84 -0.87
CA LEU A 497 25.72 0.71 -2.32
C LEU A 497 26.09 1.99 -3.08
N ILE A 498 25.69 3.15 -2.58
CA ILE A 498 25.97 4.45 -3.22
C ILE A 498 27.48 4.75 -3.19
N ALA A 499 28.14 4.54 -2.05
CA ALA A 499 29.57 4.75 -1.91
C ALA A 499 30.37 3.81 -2.82
N ARG A 500 29.97 2.54 -2.89
CA ARG A 500 30.56 1.55 -3.81
C ARG A 500 30.36 1.95 -5.27
N ALA A 501 29.16 2.40 -5.65
CA ALA A 501 28.87 2.87 -7.00
C ALA A 501 29.78 4.04 -7.41
N GLU A 502 30.05 4.97 -6.49
CA GLU A 502 30.95 6.11 -6.69
C GLU A 502 32.44 5.80 -6.49
N GLY A 503 32.83 4.55 -6.23
CA GLY A 503 34.21 4.16 -6.00
C GLY A 503 34.83 4.79 -4.75
N ARG A 504 34.03 5.05 -3.71
CA ARG A 504 34.48 5.60 -2.42
C ARG A 504 34.58 4.52 -1.34
N PRO A 505 35.38 4.76 -0.27
CA PRO A 505 35.43 3.85 0.87
C PRO A 505 34.05 3.63 1.49
N HIS A 506 33.71 2.37 1.76
CA HIS A 506 32.35 1.97 2.13
C HIS A 506 32.29 0.84 3.19
N GLU A 507 33.44 0.42 3.73
CA GLU A 507 33.54 -0.74 4.63
C GLU A 507 32.97 -0.47 6.03
N THR A 508 32.95 0.80 6.47
CA THR A 508 32.53 1.18 7.82
C THR A 508 31.59 2.38 7.81
N ALA A 509 30.72 2.48 8.82
CA ALA A 509 29.84 3.63 9.00
C ALA A 509 30.62 4.96 9.05
N ALA A 510 31.81 4.97 9.68
CA ALA A 510 32.67 6.16 9.75
C ALA A 510 33.14 6.64 8.36
N GLN A 511 33.49 5.72 7.46
CA GLN A 511 33.83 6.06 6.07
C GLN A 511 32.62 6.62 5.32
N LEU A 512 31.44 6.04 5.52
CA LEU A 512 30.19 6.50 4.89
C LEU A 512 29.76 7.88 5.38
N ILE A 513 29.96 8.19 6.67
CA ILE A 513 29.75 9.53 7.24
C ILE A 513 30.75 10.52 6.64
N ALA A 514 32.05 10.19 6.62
CA ALA A 514 33.09 11.04 6.06
C ALA A 514 32.89 11.33 4.56
N GLY A 515 32.32 10.38 3.80
CA GLY A 515 31.94 10.56 2.40
C GLY A 515 30.63 11.33 2.16
N GLY A 516 29.91 11.66 3.24
CA GLY A 516 28.62 12.35 3.21
C GLY A 516 27.43 11.46 2.82
N TYR A 517 27.60 10.14 2.72
CA TYR A 517 26.53 9.19 2.40
C TYR A 517 25.59 8.95 3.59
N LEU A 518 26.12 9.03 4.80
CA LEU A 518 25.36 9.06 6.05
C LEU A 518 25.49 10.44 6.73
N PRO A 519 24.50 10.87 7.53
CA PRO A 519 24.57 12.10 8.31
C PRO A 519 25.61 12.00 9.43
N GLU A 520 26.14 13.14 9.87
CA GLU A 520 27.14 13.19 10.95
C GLU A 520 26.58 12.63 12.27
N CYS A 521 25.28 12.75 12.48
CA CYS A 521 24.56 12.16 13.62
C CYS A 521 24.21 10.67 13.44
N PHE A 522 24.67 10.02 12.37
CA PHE A 522 24.50 8.56 12.21
C PHE A 522 25.37 7.81 13.21
N GLY A 523 24.81 6.79 13.86
CA GLY A 523 25.47 6.05 14.92
C GLY A 523 24.48 5.48 15.94
N PRO A 524 24.96 5.14 17.15
CA PRO A 524 24.14 4.59 18.22
C PRO A 524 22.93 5.46 18.54
N ARG A 525 21.79 4.82 18.72
CA ARG A 525 20.54 5.42 19.18
C ARG A 525 20.58 5.61 20.70
N PRO A 526 19.61 6.35 21.27
CA PRO A 526 19.59 6.63 22.71
C PRO A 526 19.53 5.40 23.64
N ASP A 527 19.08 4.26 23.12
CA ASP A 527 19.07 2.96 23.82
C ASP A 527 20.38 2.17 23.70
N GLY A 528 21.41 2.77 23.09
CA GLY A 528 22.71 2.16 22.84
C GLY A 528 22.75 1.22 21.64
N SER A 529 21.61 0.97 20.99
CA SER A 529 21.55 0.12 19.81
C SER A 529 22.00 0.87 18.56
N GLU A 530 22.69 0.19 17.66
CA GLU A 530 23.08 0.70 16.33
C GLU A 530 22.77 -0.30 15.21
N ALA A 531 22.67 0.22 13.98
CA ALA A 531 22.70 -0.58 12.77
C ALA A 531 24.14 -0.94 12.42
N THR A 532 24.41 -2.23 12.20
CA THR A 532 25.76 -2.74 11.94
C THR A 532 25.74 -3.87 10.92
N ARG A 533 26.91 -4.18 10.34
CA ARG A 533 27.10 -5.30 9.40
C ARG A 533 27.63 -6.50 10.19
N ARG A 534 26.94 -7.64 10.14
CA ARG A 534 27.40 -8.94 10.65
C ARG A 534 27.50 -9.93 9.48
N GLY A 535 28.73 -10.18 9.02
CA GLY A 535 28.95 -10.91 7.76
C GLY A 535 28.30 -10.16 6.59
N ASP A 536 27.47 -10.86 5.82
CA ASP A 536 26.77 -10.28 4.65
C ASP A 536 25.43 -9.62 5.01
N GLN A 537 25.01 -9.64 6.29
CA GLN A 537 23.72 -9.11 6.72
C GLN A 537 23.88 -7.80 7.48
N PHE A 538 22.95 -6.88 7.25
CA PHE A 538 22.75 -5.70 8.07
C PHE A 538 21.75 -6.04 9.19
N VAL A 539 22.15 -5.79 10.43
CA VAL A 539 21.35 -6.12 11.61
C VAL A 539 21.33 -4.98 12.61
N ASP A 540 20.25 -4.91 13.37
CA ASP A 540 20.20 -4.12 14.58
C ASP A 540 20.95 -4.85 15.69
N SER A 541 21.92 -4.18 16.31
CA SER A 541 22.74 -4.76 17.38
C SER A 541 21.94 -5.28 18.58
N LEU A 542 20.75 -4.73 18.85
CA LEU A 542 19.89 -5.10 19.97
C LEU A 542 18.70 -5.95 19.52
N ARG A 543 18.04 -5.57 18.42
CA ARG A 543 16.77 -6.17 17.98
C ARG A 543 16.96 -7.36 17.03
N GLY A 544 18.09 -7.44 16.31
CA GLY A 544 18.34 -8.49 15.31
C GLY A 544 18.08 -8.04 13.86
N PRO A 545 17.92 -9.00 12.92
CA PRO A 545 17.72 -8.69 11.51
C PRO A 545 16.31 -8.16 11.22
N ARG A 546 16.19 -7.35 10.16
CA ARG A 546 14.89 -6.84 9.67
C ARG A 546 13.94 -8.01 9.38
N GLY A 547 12.66 -7.84 9.74
CA GLY A 547 11.64 -8.89 9.61
C GLY A 547 11.60 -9.91 10.75
N GLN A 548 12.60 -9.91 11.63
CA GLN A 548 12.71 -10.81 12.78
C GLN A 548 13.20 -10.06 14.02
N PHE A 549 12.84 -8.78 14.16
CA PHE A 549 13.20 -8.05 15.37
C PHE A 549 12.59 -8.70 16.60
N THR A 550 13.37 -8.79 17.67
CA THR A 550 12.94 -9.22 18.99
C THR A 550 11.63 -8.53 19.36
N PRO A 551 10.54 -9.24 19.71
CA PRO A 551 9.24 -8.61 19.91
C PRO A 551 9.23 -7.50 20.97
N ILE A 552 8.38 -6.48 20.78
CA ILE A 552 8.26 -5.31 21.69
C ILE A 552 8.13 -5.72 23.17
N PRO A 553 7.25 -6.66 23.57
CA PRO A 553 7.10 -7.02 24.99
C PRO A 553 8.32 -7.74 25.58
N ASP A 554 9.27 -8.21 24.76
CA ASP A 554 10.53 -8.82 25.20
C ASP A 554 11.67 -7.81 25.34
N LEU A 555 11.48 -6.58 24.85
CA LEU A 555 12.45 -5.50 24.94
C LEU A 555 11.80 -4.19 25.45
N PRO A 556 11.14 -4.20 26.62
CA PRO A 556 10.48 -3.00 27.12
C PRO A 556 11.51 -1.93 27.50
N PRO A 557 11.37 -0.68 27.02
CA PRO A 557 12.29 0.40 27.36
C PRO A 557 12.12 0.77 28.84
N THR A 558 13.21 0.78 29.61
CA THR A 558 13.20 1.18 31.03
C THR A 558 13.48 2.67 31.23
N THR A 559 14.21 3.28 30.30
CA THR A 559 14.54 4.71 30.28
C THR A 559 14.36 5.29 28.88
N VAL A 560 14.09 6.60 28.82
CA VAL A 560 13.73 7.31 27.60
C VAL A 560 14.43 8.65 27.51
N THR A 561 14.50 9.22 26.31
CA THR A 561 14.99 10.59 26.11
C THR A 561 13.92 11.62 26.46
N ARG A 562 14.33 12.89 26.58
CA ARG A 562 13.37 14.00 26.76
C ARG A 562 12.47 14.16 25.54
N ALA A 563 13.00 13.97 24.34
CA ALA A 563 12.22 13.98 23.10
C ALA A 563 11.17 12.87 23.10
N GLU A 564 11.56 11.62 23.34
CA GLU A 564 10.62 10.48 23.40
C GLU A 564 9.50 10.70 24.44
N ALA A 565 9.85 11.20 25.63
CA ALA A 565 8.88 11.51 26.67
C ALA A 565 7.94 12.66 26.29
N ALA A 566 8.42 13.67 25.56
CA ALA A 566 7.59 14.77 25.08
C ALA A 566 6.66 14.31 23.93
N ASP A 567 7.16 13.47 23.03
CA ASP A 567 6.43 12.93 21.90
C ASP A 567 5.29 12.04 22.38
N TYR A 568 5.56 11.16 23.35
CA TYR A 568 4.53 10.34 23.97
C TYR A 568 3.44 11.19 24.64
N ARG A 569 3.82 12.24 25.38
CA ARG A 569 2.83 13.14 26.01
C ARG A 569 1.94 13.84 24.98
N ARG A 570 2.50 14.27 23.85
CA ARG A 570 1.69 14.85 22.76
C ARG A 570 0.75 13.82 22.13
N PHE A 571 1.22 12.58 21.96
CA PHE A 571 0.39 11.49 21.48
C PHE A 571 -0.75 11.16 22.47
N ALA A 572 -0.46 11.05 23.76
CA ALA A 572 -1.46 10.81 24.80
C ALA A 572 -2.50 11.94 24.84
N GLU A 573 -2.07 13.20 24.75
CA GLU A 573 -2.97 14.36 24.66
C GLU A 573 -3.84 14.32 23.40
N PHE A 574 -3.27 13.96 22.26
CA PHE A 574 -4.00 13.83 21.01
C PHE A 574 -5.05 12.73 21.10
N LEU A 575 -4.67 11.54 21.58
CA LEU A 575 -5.61 10.46 21.84
C LEU A 575 -6.74 10.95 22.74
N ARG A 576 -6.43 11.59 23.87
CA ARG A 576 -7.42 12.08 24.83
C ARG A 576 -8.40 13.10 24.23
N SER A 577 -7.88 14.07 23.49
CA SER A 577 -8.64 15.21 22.94
C SER A 577 -9.46 14.86 21.71
N HIS A 578 -9.01 13.89 20.90
CA HIS A 578 -9.71 13.48 19.69
C HIS A 578 -10.44 12.16 19.95
N TRP A 579 -9.73 11.07 20.25
CA TRP A 579 -10.31 9.72 20.25
C TRP A 579 -10.85 9.24 21.61
N GLY A 580 -10.37 9.83 22.69
CA GLY A 580 -10.47 9.29 24.04
C GLY A 580 -9.89 7.90 24.21
N ARG A 581 -10.63 7.08 24.95
CA ARG A 581 -10.27 5.68 25.21
C ARG A 581 -10.68 4.84 24.00
N PRO A 582 -9.74 4.11 23.37
CA PRO A 582 -10.09 3.18 22.31
C PRO A 582 -11.11 2.15 22.80
N ALA A 583 -12.08 1.84 21.95
CA ALA A 583 -13.15 0.92 22.25
C ALA A 583 -12.81 -0.51 21.81
N PRO A 584 -13.35 -1.53 22.50
CA PRO A 584 -13.25 -2.91 22.04
C PRO A 584 -13.88 -3.10 20.65
N VAL A 585 -13.28 -4.00 19.87
CA VAL A 585 -13.74 -4.34 18.52
C VAL A 585 -14.01 -5.82 18.43
N LEU A 586 -15.17 -6.18 17.89
CA LEU A 586 -15.57 -7.54 17.56
C LEU A 586 -15.72 -7.64 16.05
N VAL A 587 -15.16 -8.69 15.43
CA VAL A 587 -15.48 -9.09 14.07
C VAL A 587 -15.81 -10.58 14.04
N ARG A 588 -16.96 -10.93 13.49
CA ARG A 588 -17.40 -12.31 13.28
C ARG A 588 -17.47 -12.57 11.78
N VAL A 589 -16.93 -13.71 11.37
CA VAL A 589 -16.98 -14.18 9.99
C VAL A 589 -17.77 -15.47 9.99
N LEU A 590 -18.90 -15.48 9.31
CA LEU A 590 -19.74 -16.64 9.09
C LEU A 590 -19.58 -17.11 7.65
N ARG A 591 -19.69 -18.43 7.48
CA ARG A 591 -19.55 -19.09 6.18
C ARG A 591 -20.78 -19.95 5.93
N GLU A 592 -21.40 -19.75 4.78
CA GLU A 592 -22.51 -20.55 4.29
C GLU A 592 -22.18 -21.06 2.88
N SER A 593 -22.48 -22.33 2.61
CA SER A 593 -22.45 -22.83 1.24
C SER A 593 -23.61 -22.22 0.45
N ALA A 594 -23.32 -21.64 -0.73
CA ALA A 594 -24.32 -21.15 -1.66
C ALA A 594 -24.47 -22.15 -2.84
N ASP A 595 -24.95 -21.69 -3.99
CA ASP A 595 -25.04 -22.49 -5.23
C ASP A 595 -23.69 -23.14 -5.61
N ALA A 596 -23.71 -24.15 -6.49
CA ALA A 596 -22.53 -24.97 -6.80
C ALA A 596 -21.27 -24.15 -7.15
N GLY A 597 -20.28 -24.18 -6.26
CA GLY A 597 -19.00 -23.47 -6.40
C GLY A 597 -18.95 -22.05 -5.83
N CYS A 598 -20.06 -21.55 -5.27
CA CYS A 598 -20.13 -20.26 -4.59
C CYS A 598 -20.22 -20.44 -3.06
N GLU A 599 -19.60 -19.51 -2.33
CA GLU A 599 -19.74 -19.37 -0.88
C GLU A 599 -20.27 -17.98 -0.54
N ARG A 600 -21.12 -17.93 0.49
CA ARG A 600 -21.59 -16.69 1.09
C ARG A 600 -20.81 -16.46 2.37
N ILE A 601 -20.05 -15.38 2.41
CA ILE A 601 -19.29 -14.94 3.58
C ILE A 601 -20.00 -13.74 4.19
N THR A 602 -20.36 -13.88 5.46
CA THR A 602 -20.99 -12.80 6.22
C THR A 602 -20.00 -12.28 7.26
N VAL A 603 -19.69 -10.99 7.20
CA VAL A 603 -18.83 -10.28 8.16
C VAL A 603 -19.71 -9.36 9.00
N ILE A 604 -19.73 -9.59 10.31
CA ILE A 604 -20.36 -8.71 11.29
C ILE A 604 -19.24 -8.05 12.09
N ALA A 605 -19.08 -6.73 11.97
CA ALA A 605 -18.11 -5.96 12.73
C ALA A 605 -18.82 -4.98 13.67
N GLU A 606 -18.52 -5.07 14.95
CA GLU A 606 -19.05 -4.19 15.98
C GLU A 606 -17.90 -3.44 16.66
N MET A 607 -18.08 -2.15 16.86
CA MET A 607 -17.16 -1.33 17.64
C MET A 607 -17.95 -0.38 18.54
N ASN A 608 -17.53 -0.18 19.79
CA ASN A 608 -18.13 0.89 20.58
C ASN A 608 -17.61 2.23 20.03
N PRO A 609 -18.46 3.24 19.78
CA PRO A 609 -18.04 4.53 19.28
C PRO A 609 -17.11 5.20 20.29
N LEU A 610 -15.98 5.69 19.78
CA LEU A 610 -14.89 6.32 20.51
C LEU A 610 -15.36 7.62 21.15
N GLN A 611 -15.51 7.68 22.47
CA GLN A 611 -16.11 8.80 23.23
C GLN A 611 -17.54 9.22 22.80
N LYS A 612 -18.28 9.79 23.76
CA LYS A 612 -19.59 10.39 23.51
C LYS A 612 -19.52 11.49 22.44
N LEU A 613 -18.41 12.25 22.37
CA LEU A 613 -18.24 13.34 21.40
C LEU A 613 -18.23 12.86 19.94
N HIS A 614 -17.52 11.79 19.58
CA HIS A 614 -17.55 11.30 18.20
C HIS A 614 -18.84 10.58 17.88
N PHE A 615 -19.46 9.93 18.87
CA PHE A 615 -20.81 9.42 18.73
C PHE A 615 -21.81 10.55 18.45
N ASP A 616 -21.70 11.67 19.18
CA ASP A 616 -22.54 12.85 18.99
C ASP A 616 -22.27 13.47 17.61
N VAL A 617 -21.03 13.51 17.12
CA VAL A 617 -20.71 13.97 15.75
C VAL A 617 -21.26 13.01 14.68
N LEU A 618 -21.05 11.70 14.82
CA LEU A 618 -21.58 10.71 13.88
C LEU A 618 -23.11 10.69 13.88
N SER A 619 -23.75 10.86 15.02
CA SER A 619 -25.22 10.98 15.15
C SER A 619 -25.76 12.36 14.75
N MET A 620 -24.93 13.41 14.74
CA MET A 620 -25.26 14.68 14.09
C MET A 620 -25.14 14.60 12.56
N LEU A 621 -24.28 13.72 12.04
CA LEU A 621 -24.10 13.51 10.60
C LEU A 621 -25.11 12.51 10.03
N LEU A 622 -25.48 11.48 10.79
CA LEU A 622 -26.38 10.41 10.39
C LEU A 622 -27.75 10.55 11.07
N GLY A 623 -28.82 10.27 10.35
CA GLY A 623 -30.17 10.24 10.91
C GLY A 623 -30.46 8.95 11.69
N ASN A 624 -31.71 8.80 12.15
CA ASN A 624 -32.16 7.55 12.75
C ASN A 624 -32.16 6.43 11.71
N ALA A 625 -31.79 5.21 12.12
CA ALA A 625 -31.86 4.03 11.25
C ALA A 625 -33.28 3.89 10.67
N GLN A 626 -33.39 3.76 9.34
CA GLN A 626 -34.70 3.57 8.70
C GLN A 626 -34.97 2.09 8.45
N SER A 627 -36.16 1.60 8.83
CA SER A 627 -36.65 0.25 8.51
C SER A 627 -37.32 0.16 7.14
N GLN A 628 -37.16 1.19 6.32
CA GLN A 628 -37.58 1.22 4.93
C GLN A 628 -36.40 1.64 4.06
N ARG A 629 -36.41 1.14 2.84
CA ARG A 629 -35.46 1.52 1.80
C ARG A 629 -36.18 1.77 0.49
N VAL A 630 -35.55 2.45 -0.45
CA VAL A 630 -36.10 2.55 -1.82
C VAL A 630 -36.06 1.16 -2.48
N ALA A 631 -36.96 0.83 -3.39
CA ALA A 631 -36.88 -0.42 -4.15
C ALA A 631 -35.77 -0.30 -5.21
N PRO A 632 -34.96 -1.35 -5.42
CA PRO A 632 -33.87 -1.29 -6.40
C PRO A 632 -34.45 -1.16 -7.81
N ALA A 633 -33.86 -0.32 -8.64
CA ALA A 633 -34.23 -0.29 -10.05
C ALA A 633 -33.58 -1.50 -10.76
N PRO A 634 -34.32 -2.21 -11.63
CA PRO A 634 -33.74 -3.29 -12.41
C PRO A 634 -32.53 -2.81 -13.23
N GLY A 635 -31.43 -3.57 -13.15
CA GLY A 635 -30.17 -3.26 -13.83
C GLY A 635 -29.25 -2.30 -13.06
N ASP A 636 -29.52 -1.99 -11.79
CA ASP A 636 -28.56 -1.29 -10.93
C ASP A 636 -27.37 -2.21 -10.61
N LEU A 637 -26.15 -1.76 -10.94
CA LEU A 637 -24.90 -2.45 -10.65
C LEU A 637 -24.35 -2.08 -9.26
N ILE A 638 -24.39 -0.80 -8.92
CA ILE A 638 -24.03 -0.29 -7.60
C ILE A 638 -25.18 0.54 -7.10
N ARG A 639 -25.56 0.35 -5.84
CA ARG A 639 -26.58 1.12 -5.19
C ARG A 639 -26.13 1.50 -3.79
N ALA A 640 -26.29 2.76 -3.42
CA ALA A 640 -25.99 3.24 -2.08
C ALA A 640 -27.14 4.05 -1.51
N GLU A 641 -27.33 3.98 -0.19
CA GLU A 641 -28.29 4.80 0.56
C GLU A 641 -27.60 5.38 1.78
N VAL A 642 -27.91 6.63 2.11
CA VAL A 642 -27.47 7.26 3.36
C VAL A 642 -28.62 8.04 3.98
N VAL A 643 -28.84 7.82 5.27
CA VAL A 643 -29.81 8.54 6.09
C VAL A 643 -29.07 9.63 6.85
N LEU A 644 -29.39 10.89 6.57
CA LEU A 644 -28.93 12.05 7.32
C LEU A 644 -30.09 12.56 8.23
N PRO A 645 -29.83 13.43 9.23
CA PRO A 645 -30.86 13.84 10.18
C PRO A 645 -32.11 14.48 9.58
N GLN A 646 -31.99 15.12 8.42
CA GLN A 646 -33.08 15.85 7.77
C GLN A 646 -33.39 15.36 6.35
N GLN A 647 -32.57 14.48 5.78
CA GLN A 647 -32.66 14.05 4.38
C GLN A 647 -32.21 12.61 4.23
N TYR A 648 -32.91 11.87 3.38
CA TYR A 648 -32.51 10.56 2.89
C TYR A 648 -31.95 10.73 1.48
N PHE A 649 -30.78 10.15 1.22
CA PHE A 649 -30.19 10.11 -0.11
C PHE A 649 -30.05 8.68 -0.60
N PHE A 650 -30.28 8.49 -1.89
CA PHE A 650 -30.01 7.24 -2.57
C PHE A 650 -29.32 7.48 -3.91
N PHE A 651 -28.39 6.61 -4.24
CA PHE A 651 -27.60 6.65 -5.45
C PHE A 651 -27.69 5.30 -6.15
N GLY A 652 -27.74 5.31 -7.48
CA GLY A 652 -27.61 4.09 -8.29
C GLY A 652 -26.76 4.33 -9.52
N LEU A 653 -25.89 3.36 -9.82
CA LEU A 653 -25.15 3.25 -11.07
C LEU A 653 -25.71 2.07 -11.85
N ARG A 654 -26.20 2.33 -13.07
CA ARG A 654 -26.91 1.33 -13.88
C ARG A 654 -25.98 0.64 -14.86
N ASP A 655 -26.29 -0.59 -15.21
CA ASP A 655 -25.56 -1.37 -16.20
C ASP A 655 -25.88 -0.90 -17.64
N ALA A 656 -25.15 0.12 -18.09
CA ALA A 656 -25.33 0.75 -19.39
C ALA A 656 -24.52 0.04 -20.48
N ALA A 657 -25.11 -0.06 -21.67
CA ALA A 657 -24.56 -0.78 -22.82
C ALA A 657 -23.47 -0.02 -23.61
N ALA A 658 -23.12 1.20 -23.20
CA ALA A 658 -22.29 2.07 -24.04
C ALA A 658 -20.84 1.58 -24.07
N ALA A 659 -20.36 1.24 -25.27
CA ALA A 659 -18.94 0.97 -25.48
C ALA A 659 -18.13 2.26 -25.19
N PRO A 660 -17.02 2.16 -24.46
CA PRO A 660 -16.20 3.33 -24.16
C PRO A 660 -15.58 3.98 -25.38
N PRO A 661 -15.41 5.32 -25.36
CA PRO A 661 -14.74 6.04 -26.44
C PRO A 661 -13.22 5.82 -26.47
N ASP A 662 -12.58 5.58 -25.32
CA ASP A 662 -11.13 5.31 -25.23
C ASP A 662 -10.78 4.51 -23.96
N THR A 663 -10.12 3.36 -24.09
CA THR A 663 -9.82 2.45 -22.97
C THR A 663 -8.58 2.87 -22.16
N ALA A 664 -7.86 3.91 -22.58
CA ALA A 664 -6.54 4.25 -22.02
C ALA A 664 -6.57 5.30 -20.89
N ASN A 665 -7.64 6.09 -20.73
CA ASN A 665 -7.66 7.21 -19.78
C ASN A 665 -8.89 7.17 -18.85
N LEU A 666 -8.66 6.99 -17.54
CA LEU A 666 -9.69 7.02 -16.48
C LEU A 666 -10.64 8.24 -16.56
N LEU A 667 -10.13 9.42 -16.94
CA LEU A 667 -10.94 10.65 -17.04
C LEU A 667 -11.92 10.63 -18.22
N GLY A 668 -11.61 9.91 -19.30
CA GLY A 668 -12.51 9.74 -20.44
C GLY A 668 -13.76 8.91 -20.12
N TRP A 669 -13.74 8.15 -19.02
CA TRP A 669 -14.85 7.31 -18.59
C TRP A 669 -15.81 7.99 -17.62
N LEU A 670 -15.32 8.99 -16.87
CA LEU A 670 -16.14 9.70 -15.89
C LEU A 670 -17.45 10.24 -16.50
N PRO A 671 -17.47 10.82 -17.71
CA PRO A 671 -18.71 11.25 -18.35
C PRO A 671 -19.68 10.11 -18.66
N VAL A 672 -19.18 8.94 -19.07
CA VAL A 672 -20.00 7.75 -19.38
C VAL A 672 -20.64 7.19 -18.10
N LEU A 673 -19.87 7.12 -17.02
CA LEU A 673 -20.36 6.69 -15.71
C LEU A 673 -21.42 7.64 -15.16
N LEU A 674 -21.15 8.95 -15.18
CA LEU A 674 -22.09 9.97 -14.70
C LEU A 674 -23.39 10.00 -15.53
N ARG A 675 -23.34 9.65 -16.83
CA ARG A 675 -24.55 9.50 -17.68
C ARG A 675 -25.40 8.28 -17.33
N SER A 676 -24.81 7.27 -16.71
CA SER A 676 -25.47 6.01 -16.33
C SER A 676 -25.87 5.98 -14.85
N ALA A 677 -25.63 7.06 -14.13
CA ALA A 677 -25.90 7.19 -12.70
C ALA A 677 -27.10 8.10 -12.42
N TYR A 678 -27.72 7.88 -11.27
CA TYR A 678 -28.76 8.75 -10.72
C TYR A 678 -28.54 8.99 -9.22
N LEU A 679 -28.97 10.14 -8.74
CA LEU A 679 -28.98 10.52 -7.33
C LEU A 679 -30.39 10.98 -6.99
N GLY A 680 -30.97 10.47 -5.91
CA GLY A 680 -32.28 10.88 -5.44
C GLY A 680 -32.31 11.18 -3.95
N THR A 681 -33.34 11.91 -3.54
CA THR A 681 -33.62 12.25 -2.16
C THR A 681 -35.12 12.23 -1.87
N ASP A 682 -35.51 12.20 -0.59
CA ASP A 682 -36.89 12.37 -0.18
C ASP A 682 -37.25 13.85 0.01
N GLY A 683 -38.44 14.25 -0.46
CA GLY A 683 -38.95 15.61 -0.28
C GLY A 683 -38.24 16.68 -1.14
N ASP A 684 -38.21 17.91 -0.62
CA ASP A 684 -37.49 19.02 -1.25
C ASP A 684 -35.99 18.88 -0.97
N ALA A 685 -35.14 19.27 -1.93
CA ALA A 685 -33.70 18.99 -1.90
C ALA A 685 -32.84 20.23 -1.57
N PRO A 686 -33.02 20.93 -0.42
CA PRO A 686 -32.36 22.21 -0.16
C PRO A 686 -30.83 22.12 -0.10
N LEU A 687 -30.24 20.94 0.18
CA LEU A 687 -28.79 20.74 0.10
C LEU A 687 -28.31 20.65 -1.34
N LEU A 688 -29.03 19.95 -2.23
CA LEU A 688 -28.69 19.87 -3.65
C LEU A 688 -28.99 21.20 -4.37
N ASP A 689 -30.04 21.91 -3.95
CA ASP A 689 -30.36 23.25 -4.42
C ASP A 689 -29.29 24.28 -4.01
N ARG A 690 -28.81 24.22 -2.75
CA ARG A 690 -27.68 25.06 -2.28
C ARG A 690 -26.35 24.70 -2.94
N ALA A 691 -26.12 23.42 -3.26
CA ALA A 691 -24.97 22.96 -4.02
C ALA A 691 -25.06 23.31 -5.53
N GLY A 692 -26.14 23.98 -5.95
CA GLY A 692 -26.31 24.47 -7.31
C GLY A 692 -26.65 23.39 -8.33
N PHE A 693 -27.13 22.20 -7.93
CA PHE A 693 -27.51 21.14 -8.87
C PHE A 693 -28.64 21.56 -9.82
N ASN A 694 -29.52 22.46 -9.39
CA ASN A 694 -30.55 23.07 -10.25
C ASN A 694 -30.00 24.15 -11.22
N GLY A 695 -28.69 24.36 -11.28
CA GLY A 695 -28.03 25.38 -12.11
C GLY A 695 -26.57 25.08 -12.46
N TRP A 696 -26.12 23.82 -12.45
CA TRP A 696 -24.75 23.47 -12.84
C TRP A 696 -24.46 23.96 -14.27
N PRO A 697 -23.47 24.84 -14.48
CA PRO A 697 -23.03 25.18 -15.82
C PRO A 697 -22.37 23.95 -16.46
N ASP A 698 -22.40 23.91 -17.79
CA ASP A 698 -21.65 22.97 -18.62
C ASP A 698 -20.21 22.82 -18.09
N LEU A 699 -19.91 21.71 -17.40
CA LEU A 699 -18.55 21.43 -16.96
C LEU A 699 -17.70 21.17 -18.21
N PRO A 700 -16.69 21.99 -18.51
CA PRO A 700 -15.81 21.74 -19.64
C PRO A 700 -15.02 20.47 -19.33
N LEU A 701 -15.28 19.40 -20.09
CA LEU A 701 -14.49 18.19 -20.03
C LEU A 701 -13.18 18.41 -20.80
N PRO A 702 -12.03 17.94 -20.29
CA PRO A 702 -10.76 18.00 -21.00
C PRO A 702 -10.71 16.90 -22.08
N SER A 703 -11.43 17.15 -23.17
CA SER A 703 -11.45 16.42 -24.43
C SER A 703 -12.60 17.04 -25.24
N GLY A 704 -12.49 17.20 -26.56
CA GLY A 704 -13.51 17.85 -27.41
C GLY A 704 -14.91 17.20 -27.47
N GLU A 705 -15.31 16.47 -26.43
CA GLU A 705 -16.68 16.03 -26.17
C GLU A 705 -17.54 17.20 -25.67
N ARG A 706 -18.82 17.18 -26.06
CA ARG A 706 -19.84 18.10 -25.52
C ARG A 706 -19.79 18.04 -23.99
N ALA A 707 -19.88 19.22 -23.36
CA ALA A 707 -20.03 19.38 -21.92
C ALA A 707 -21.01 18.35 -21.32
N LEU A 708 -20.79 17.97 -20.06
CA LEU A 708 -21.77 17.14 -19.35
C LEU A 708 -23.15 17.80 -19.51
N PRO A 709 -24.17 17.08 -20.02
CA PRO A 709 -25.47 17.67 -20.26
C PRO A 709 -26.04 18.23 -18.95
N LYS A 710 -26.87 19.27 -19.06
CA LYS A 710 -27.60 19.85 -17.93
C LYS A 710 -28.19 18.74 -17.05
N VAL A 711 -27.92 18.80 -15.74
CA VAL A 711 -28.53 17.89 -14.76
C VAL A 711 -30.05 17.96 -14.92
N LEU A 712 -30.66 16.84 -15.25
CA LEU A 712 -32.10 16.69 -15.33
C LEU A 712 -32.60 16.28 -13.96
N SER A 713 -33.73 16.84 -13.54
CA SER A 713 -34.38 16.42 -12.31
C SER A 713 -35.86 16.14 -12.54
N ARG A 714 -36.41 15.18 -11.81
CA ARG A 714 -37.83 14.81 -11.87
C ARG A 714 -38.33 14.46 -10.48
N ARG A 715 -39.49 14.98 -10.12
CA ARG A 715 -40.22 14.58 -8.91
C ARG A 715 -41.12 13.39 -9.23
N ILE A 716 -40.96 12.31 -8.47
CA ILE A 716 -41.64 11.03 -8.67
C ILE A 716 -42.21 10.62 -7.31
N GLY A 717 -43.51 10.86 -7.11
CA GLY A 717 -44.15 10.69 -5.80
C GLY A 717 -43.47 11.57 -4.73
N GLU A 718 -42.95 10.92 -3.68
CA GLU A 718 -42.21 11.58 -2.60
C GLU A 718 -40.73 11.85 -2.90
N PHE A 719 -40.19 11.31 -4.00
CA PHE A 719 -38.76 11.39 -4.32
C PHE A 719 -38.46 12.51 -5.32
N HIS A 720 -37.31 13.16 -5.15
CA HIS A 720 -36.72 14.05 -6.14
C HIS A 720 -35.43 13.41 -6.67
N VAL A 721 -35.38 13.14 -7.97
CA VAL A 721 -34.30 12.37 -8.60
C VAL A 721 -33.60 13.21 -9.66
N PHE A 722 -32.27 13.10 -9.70
CA PHE A 722 -31.35 13.82 -10.56
C PHE A 722 -30.53 12.82 -11.38
N ALA A 723 -30.37 13.09 -12.68
CA ALA A 723 -29.50 12.32 -13.56
C ALA A 723 -29.02 13.18 -14.74
N LEU A 724 -27.96 12.75 -15.43
CA LEU A 724 -27.48 13.40 -16.66
C LEU A 724 -28.17 12.88 -17.94
N SER A 725 -29.01 11.85 -17.82
CA SER A 725 -29.71 11.20 -18.92
C SER A 725 -31.21 11.11 -18.65
N GLY A 726 -32.03 11.58 -19.59
CA GLY A 726 -33.49 11.46 -19.50
C GLY A 726 -33.95 10.00 -19.50
N GLN A 727 -33.25 9.14 -20.25
CA GLN A 727 -33.50 7.71 -20.29
C GLN A 727 -33.30 7.06 -18.91
N VAL A 728 -32.27 7.45 -18.16
CA VAL A 728 -32.05 6.93 -16.79
C VAL A 728 -33.21 7.31 -15.89
N LEU A 729 -33.72 8.54 -15.97
CA LEU A 729 -34.89 8.96 -15.20
C LEU A 729 -36.15 8.19 -15.61
N ASP A 730 -36.38 7.98 -16.90
CA ASP A 730 -37.54 7.25 -17.42
C ASP A 730 -37.55 5.78 -16.99
N GLU A 731 -36.38 5.15 -16.95
CA GLU A 731 -36.24 3.75 -16.57
C GLU A 731 -36.26 3.55 -15.03
N VAL A 732 -35.74 4.49 -14.24
CA VAL A 732 -35.74 4.37 -12.77
C VAL A 732 -37.10 4.73 -12.18
N ALA A 733 -37.80 5.72 -12.74
CA ALA A 733 -39.03 6.27 -12.18
C ALA A 733 -40.13 5.24 -11.82
N PRO A 734 -40.42 4.21 -12.65
CA PRO A 734 -41.48 3.24 -12.35
C PRO A 734 -41.19 2.36 -11.14
N HIS A 735 -39.92 2.28 -10.72
CA HIS A 735 -39.46 1.36 -9.67
C HIS A 735 -39.25 2.04 -8.32
N LEU A 736 -39.33 3.38 -8.25
CA LEU A 736 -39.13 4.11 -7.00
C LEU A 736 -40.34 3.98 -6.08
N ALA A 737 -40.22 3.08 -5.12
CA ALA A 737 -41.16 2.91 -4.02
C ALA A 737 -40.41 2.60 -2.73
N ARG A 738 -40.96 2.94 -1.56
CA ARG A 738 -40.43 2.42 -0.30
C ARG A 738 -40.80 0.95 -0.13
N GLN A 739 -39.86 0.15 0.33
CA GLN A 739 -40.06 -1.23 0.73
C GLN A 739 -39.49 -1.47 2.13
N PRO A 740 -40.05 -2.42 2.91
CA PRO A 740 -39.47 -2.82 4.19
C PRO A 740 -38.03 -3.30 4.05
N ALA A 741 -37.17 -2.95 5.00
CA ALA A 741 -35.81 -3.45 5.09
C ALA A 741 -35.34 -3.47 6.55
N GLU A 742 -34.26 -4.19 6.81
CA GLU A 742 -33.62 -4.15 8.11
C GLU A 742 -33.12 -2.73 8.43
N PRO A 743 -33.23 -2.26 9.68
CA PRO A 743 -32.78 -0.93 10.07
C PRO A 743 -31.31 -0.67 9.70
N ALA A 744 -31.05 0.47 9.06
CA ALA A 744 -29.69 0.94 8.78
C ALA A 744 -29.68 2.44 8.48
N GLN A 745 -28.54 3.08 8.72
CA GLN A 745 -28.25 4.46 8.31
C GLN A 745 -27.50 4.50 6.98
N PHE A 746 -26.72 3.47 6.65
CA PHE A 746 -26.04 3.34 5.37
C PHE A 746 -26.27 1.96 4.78
N ARG A 747 -26.52 1.91 3.47
CA ARG A 747 -26.60 0.66 2.72
C ARG A 747 -25.77 0.76 1.44
N LEU A 748 -25.14 -0.33 1.05
CA LEU A 748 -24.45 -0.50 -0.21
C LEU A 748 -24.77 -1.88 -0.78
N ASP A 749 -25.32 -1.93 -1.98
CA ASP A 749 -25.48 -3.16 -2.75
C ASP A 749 -24.59 -3.08 -4.00
N VAL A 750 -23.85 -4.14 -4.28
CA VAL A 750 -23.11 -4.34 -5.52
C VAL A 750 -23.58 -5.64 -6.15
N ALA A 751 -24.10 -5.57 -7.36
CA ALA A 751 -24.52 -6.74 -8.13
C ALA A 751 -23.32 -7.51 -8.70
N ASP A 752 -23.55 -8.69 -9.28
CA ASP A 752 -22.53 -9.53 -9.90
C ASP A 752 -21.79 -8.79 -11.04
N PRO A 753 -20.52 -8.38 -10.85
CA PRO A 753 -19.77 -7.70 -11.90
C PRO A 753 -19.42 -8.62 -13.07
N SER A 754 -19.52 -9.95 -12.94
CA SER A 754 -19.20 -10.91 -14.00
C SER A 754 -20.23 -10.96 -15.13
N GLN A 755 -21.48 -10.58 -14.83
CA GLN A 755 -22.58 -10.52 -15.80
C GLN A 755 -22.85 -9.10 -16.31
N ALA A 756 -22.18 -8.10 -15.74
CA ALA A 756 -22.39 -6.70 -16.09
C ALA A 756 -21.86 -6.38 -17.50
N ARG A 757 -22.56 -5.54 -18.26
CA ARG A 757 -22.04 -4.95 -19.51
C ARG A 757 -20.80 -4.09 -19.25
N PHE A 758 -20.71 -3.50 -18.06
CA PHE A 758 -19.51 -2.83 -17.55
C PHE A 758 -18.33 -3.76 -17.18
N ALA A 759 -18.47 -5.09 -17.22
CA ALA A 759 -17.37 -6.01 -16.91
C ALA A 759 -16.12 -5.73 -17.78
N SER A 760 -16.33 -5.38 -19.05
CA SER A 760 -15.25 -5.01 -19.98
C SER A 760 -14.45 -3.78 -19.50
N TRP A 761 -15.12 -2.81 -18.88
CA TRP A 761 -14.50 -1.64 -18.27
C TRP A 761 -13.72 -1.99 -17.02
N ILE A 762 -14.33 -2.75 -16.10
CA ILE A 762 -13.67 -3.22 -14.87
C ILE A 762 -12.40 -4.01 -15.26
N ASN A 763 -12.49 -4.82 -16.31
CA ASN A 763 -11.36 -5.55 -16.88
C ASN A 763 -10.29 -4.61 -17.47
N ALA A 764 -10.67 -3.60 -18.26
CA ALA A 764 -9.71 -2.66 -18.82
C ALA A 764 -8.99 -1.83 -17.75
N LEU A 765 -9.73 -1.33 -16.74
CA LEU A 765 -9.15 -0.60 -15.61
C LEU A 765 -8.25 -1.48 -14.74
N GLY A 766 -8.74 -2.68 -14.41
CA GLY A 766 -7.98 -3.67 -13.69
C GLY A 766 -6.68 -4.00 -14.42
N TYR A 767 -6.74 -4.23 -15.74
CA TYR A 767 -5.56 -4.51 -16.55
C TYR A 767 -4.60 -3.33 -16.60
N ALA A 768 -5.07 -2.10 -16.83
CA ALA A 768 -4.24 -0.91 -16.86
C ALA A 768 -3.47 -0.72 -15.54
N ARG A 769 -4.15 -0.86 -14.39
CA ARG A 769 -3.53 -0.78 -13.06
C ARG A 769 -2.54 -1.91 -12.82
N THR A 770 -2.90 -3.14 -13.16
CA THR A 770 -2.06 -4.33 -13.00
C THR A 770 -0.81 -4.25 -13.89
N ARG A 771 -0.96 -3.78 -15.13
CA ARG A 771 0.13 -3.51 -16.06
C ARG A 771 1.05 -2.41 -15.53
N ASN A 772 0.52 -1.30 -15.04
CA ASN A 772 1.33 -0.22 -14.47
C ASN A 772 2.13 -0.70 -13.25
N THR A 773 1.53 -1.54 -12.40
CA THR A 773 2.24 -2.17 -11.27
C THR A 773 3.38 -3.07 -11.76
N SER A 774 3.14 -3.88 -12.80
CA SER A 774 4.18 -4.71 -13.41
C SER A 774 5.32 -3.88 -14.00
N LEU A 775 5.00 -2.74 -14.64
CA LEU A 775 6.00 -1.79 -15.15
C LEU A 775 6.76 -1.09 -14.02
N GLY A 776 6.08 -0.76 -12.91
CA GLY A 776 6.69 -0.16 -11.72
C GLY A 776 7.81 -1.02 -11.14
N ASN A 777 7.60 -2.34 -11.05
CA ASN A 777 8.64 -3.28 -10.64
C ASN A 777 9.82 -3.32 -11.62
N LEU A 778 9.56 -3.29 -12.93
CA LEU A 778 10.64 -3.21 -13.94
C LEU A 778 11.40 -1.88 -13.85
N LEU A 779 10.72 -0.78 -13.58
CA LEU A 779 11.33 0.52 -13.40
C LEU A 779 12.18 0.55 -12.13
N LEU A 780 11.77 -0.11 -11.04
CA LEU A 780 12.61 -0.28 -9.85
C LEU A 780 13.91 -1.03 -10.17
N LEU A 781 13.83 -2.14 -10.90
CA LEU A 781 15.02 -2.91 -11.32
C LEU A 781 15.94 -2.03 -12.17
N HIS A 782 15.37 -1.29 -13.12
CA HIS A 782 16.11 -0.31 -13.91
C HIS A 782 16.76 0.78 -13.04
N GLN A 783 16.06 1.31 -12.04
CA GLN A 783 16.61 2.30 -11.11
C GLN A 783 17.74 1.73 -10.26
N ILE A 784 17.65 0.49 -9.80
CA ILE A 784 18.73 -0.17 -9.06
C ILE A 784 19.98 -0.33 -9.93
N GLU A 785 19.83 -0.77 -11.17
CA GLU A 785 20.94 -0.83 -12.13
C GLU A 785 21.52 0.56 -12.39
N GLN A 786 20.67 1.54 -12.67
CA GLN A 786 21.08 2.83 -13.23
C GLN A 786 21.52 3.84 -12.18
N GLN A 787 20.93 3.81 -10.98
CA GLN A 787 21.21 4.77 -9.91
C GLN A 787 22.21 4.21 -8.90
N LEU A 788 22.20 2.89 -8.66
CA LEU A 788 23.09 2.23 -7.69
C LEU A 788 24.20 1.40 -8.35
N HIS A 789 24.26 1.37 -9.69
CA HIS A 789 25.30 0.69 -10.48
C HIS A 789 25.43 -0.81 -10.16
N VAL A 790 24.31 -1.44 -9.83
CA VAL A 790 24.24 -2.87 -9.52
C VAL A 790 24.16 -3.68 -10.80
N ALA A 791 24.84 -4.83 -10.85
CA ALA A 791 24.80 -5.70 -12.02
C ALA A 791 23.37 -6.17 -12.30
N PRO A 792 22.92 -6.25 -13.57
CA PRO A 792 21.54 -6.62 -13.91
C PRO A 792 21.08 -7.95 -13.28
N ALA A 793 21.97 -8.94 -13.21
CA ALA A 793 21.67 -10.24 -12.60
C ALA A 793 21.41 -10.17 -11.08
N GLU A 794 21.97 -9.18 -10.39
CA GLU A 794 21.83 -8.98 -8.94
C GLU A 794 20.67 -8.02 -8.58
N ALA A 795 20.23 -7.20 -9.53
CA ALA A 795 19.26 -6.13 -9.31
C ALA A 795 17.95 -6.63 -8.68
N ARG A 796 17.43 -7.78 -9.11
CA ARG A 796 16.23 -8.38 -8.52
C ARG A 796 16.44 -8.79 -7.07
N THR A 797 17.52 -9.51 -6.79
CA THR A 797 17.83 -9.97 -5.43
C THR A 797 17.95 -8.78 -4.49
N LEU A 798 18.64 -7.71 -4.92
CA LEU A 798 18.76 -6.50 -4.12
C LEU A 798 17.43 -5.76 -3.96
N ALA A 799 16.60 -5.66 -5.00
CA ALA A 799 15.27 -5.06 -4.91
C ALA A 799 14.42 -5.75 -3.85
N GLU A 800 14.41 -7.08 -3.87
CA GLU A 800 13.67 -7.91 -2.91
C GLU A 800 14.21 -7.74 -1.47
N GLN A 801 15.53 -7.58 -1.31
CA GLN A 801 16.15 -7.27 -0.01
C GLN A 801 15.77 -5.87 0.51
N LEU A 802 15.85 -4.83 -0.32
CA LEU A 802 15.53 -3.46 0.07
C LEU A 802 14.04 -3.30 0.44
N LEU A 803 13.15 -3.98 -0.29
CA LEU A 803 11.71 -3.97 -0.03
C LEU A 803 11.28 -4.90 1.11
N ASP A 804 12.15 -5.84 1.50
CA ASP A 804 11.82 -6.96 2.40
C ASP A 804 10.61 -7.77 1.89
N GLY A 805 10.60 -8.10 0.59
CA GLY A 805 9.49 -8.78 -0.08
C GLY A 805 9.84 -9.27 -1.48
N LYS A 806 9.05 -10.20 -2.04
CA LYS A 806 9.25 -10.74 -3.39
C LYS A 806 8.54 -9.90 -4.44
N LEU A 807 9.23 -9.62 -5.55
CA LEU A 807 8.61 -8.99 -6.71
C LEU A 807 7.75 -10.02 -7.44
N ILE A 808 6.45 -9.75 -7.54
CA ILE A 808 5.51 -10.55 -8.31
C ILE A 808 5.02 -9.73 -9.50
N CYS A 809 4.92 -10.37 -10.67
CA CYS A 809 4.23 -9.76 -11.80
C CYS A 809 2.73 -10.01 -11.62
N PRO A 810 1.91 -8.98 -11.32
CA PRO A 810 0.50 -9.18 -11.03
C PRO A 810 -0.32 -9.53 -12.29
N LEU A 811 0.29 -9.49 -13.48
CA LEU A 811 -0.27 -10.04 -14.72
C LEU A 811 -0.11 -11.57 -14.85
N GLY A 812 0.38 -12.27 -13.81
CA GLY A 812 0.64 -13.71 -13.83
C GLY A 812 1.94 -14.12 -14.56
N GLY A 813 2.79 -13.15 -14.91
CA GLY A 813 4.08 -13.39 -15.56
C GLY A 813 5.22 -13.69 -14.59
N THR A 814 6.42 -13.88 -15.13
CA THR A 814 7.67 -13.93 -14.35
C THR A 814 8.63 -12.86 -14.85
N TYR A 815 9.36 -12.22 -13.93
CA TYR A 815 10.45 -11.32 -14.29
C TYR A 815 11.68 -12.13 -14.69
N ARG A 816 12.18 -11.88 -15.91
CA ARG A 816 13.36 -12.55 -16.47
C ARG A 816 14.31 -11.51 -17.03
N LEU A 817 15.61 -11.76 -16.85
CA LEU A 817 16.65 -10.99 -17.52
C LEU A 817 16.80 -11.55 -18.94
N ARG A 818 16.56 -10.72 -19.95
CA ARG A 818 16.84 -11.04 -21.35
C ARG A 818 18.26 -10.59 -21.65
N ASP A 819 19.07 -11.52 -22.13
CA ASP A 819 20.47 -11.29 -22.50
C ASP A 819 20.64 -11.67 -23.98
N ASP A 820 20.40 -10.70 -24.86
CA ASP A 820 20.55 -10.85 -26.31
C ASP A 820 21.92 -10.31 -26.71
N ALA A 821 22.67 -11.03 -27.56
CA ALA A 821 24.05 -10.64 -27.92
C ALA A 821 24.19 -9.23 -28.53
N ASP A 822 23.11 -8.70 -29.13
CA ASP A 822 23.06 -7.40 -29.80
C ASP A 822 22.45 -6.27 -28.93
N CYS A 823 21.95 -6.58 -27.73
CA CYS A 823 21.26 -5.62 -26.86
C CYS A 823 21.76 -5.73 -25.41
N PRO A 824 21.81 -4.61 -24.66
CA PRO A 824 22.16 -4.66 -23.25
C PRO A 824 21.12 -5.49 -22.48
N ALA A 825 21.60 -6.27 -21.49
CA ALA A 825 20.71 -7.07 -20.65
C ALA A 825 19.61 -6.20 -20.02
N GLU A 826 18.35 -6.65 -20.15
CA GLU A 826 17.15 -5.90 -19.78
C GLU A 826 16.16 -6.81 -19.07
N TRP A 827 15.62 -6.35 -17.94
CA TRP A 827 14.56 -7.06 -17.24
C TRP A 827 13.23 -6.91 -17.99
N MET A 828 12.56 -8.04 -18.18
CA MET A 828 11.25 -8.11 -18.81
C MET A 828 10.29 -8.98 -17.99
N SER A 829 9.00 -8.72 -18.14
CA SER A 829 7.96 -9.64 -17.67
C SER A 829 7.50 -10.52 -18.83
N THR A 830 7.41 -11.84 -18.61
CA THR A 830 6.87 -12.76 -19.63
C THR A 830 5.42 -12.45 -20.03
N ALA A 831 4.66 -11.74 -19.19
CA ALA A 831 3.30 -11.31 -19.49
C ALA A 831 3.23 -10.03 -20.35
N LEU A 832 4.35 -9.30 -20.49
CA LEU A 832 4.44 -8.05 -21.26
C LEU A 832 5.22 -8.21 -22.57
N ALA A 833 5.79 -9.39 -22.83
CA ALA A 833 6.78 -9.62 -23.89
C ALA A 833 6.27 -9.31 -25.32
N ASP A 834 4.95 -9.30 -25.55
CA ASP A 834 4.35 -9.12 -26.88
C ASP A 834 3.50 -7.83 -27.06
N ALA A 835 3.38 -6.96 -26.05
CA ALA A 835 2.45 -5.83 -26.10
C ALA A 835 3.09 -4.53 -26.63
N VAL A 836 3.45 -4.48 -27.92
CA VAL A 836 3.92 -3.26 -28.62
C VAL A 836 2.72 -2.39 -29.04
N SER A 837 1.82 -2.06 -28.12
CA SER A 837 0.80 -1.05 -28.40
C SER A 837 0.90 0.11 -27.40
N ALA A 838 0.86 1.33 -27.92
CA ALA A 838 0.70 2.54 -27.12
C ALA A 838 -0.67 2.59 -26.39
N ARG A 839 -1.56 1.64 -26.69
CA ARG A 839 -2.93 1.50 -26.15
C ARG A 839 -3.15 0.05 -25.71
N PRO A 840 -2.75 -0.33 -24.50
CA PRO A 840 -2.76 -1.72 -24.09
C PRO A 840 -4.19 -2.16 -23.75
N ALA A 841 -4.82 -2.91 -24.65
CA ALA A 841 -6.06 -3.62 -24.36
C ALA A 841 -5.76 -4.87 -23.50
N PRO A 842 -6.68 -5.31 -22.63
CA PRO A 842 -6.51 -6.56 -21.89
C PRO A 842 -6.35 -7.74 -22.88
N PRO A 843 -5.36 -8.63 -22.68
CA PRO A 843 -5.17 -9.78 -23.57
C PRO A 843 -6.34 -10.76 -23.47
N PRO A 844 -6.57 -11.60 -24.50
CA PRO A 844 -7.60 -12.65 -24.44
C PRO A 844 -7.42 -13.53 -23.20
N GLY A 845 -8.48 -13.68 -22.40
CA GLY A 845 -8.48 -14.47 -21.17
C GLY A 845 -8.12 -13.70 -19.89
N TYR A 846 -7.67 -12.44 -19.97
CA TYR A 846 -7.52 -11.62 -18.77
C TYR A 846 -8.90 -11.26 -18.19
N GLN A 847 -9.04 -11.45 -16.88
CA GLN A 847 -10.18 -10.99 -16.12
C GLN A 847 -9.67 -10.32 -14.83
N ALA A 848 -10.17 -9.11 -14.56
CA ALA A 848 -9.80 -8.37 -13.36
C ALA A 848 -10.36 -9.09 -12.14
N PRO A 849 -9.63 -9.14 -11.01
CA PRO A 849 -10.04 -10.00 -9.91
C PRO A 849 -11.47 -9.81 -9.38
N PRO A 850 -12.07 -8.59 -9.30
CA PRO A 850 -13.45 -8.49 -8.83
C PRO A 850 -14.44 -9.21 -9.76
N VAL A 851 -14.15 -9.28 -11.07
CA VAL A 851 -14.95 -10.03 -12.05
C VAL A 851 -14.82 -11.55 -11.82
N ASN A 852 -13.65 -12.02 -11.37
CA ASN A 852 -13.36 -13.45 -11.22
C ASN A 852 -14.13 -14.06 -10.06
N TRP A 853 -14.13 -13.38 -8.90
CA TRP A 853 -14.62 -13.97 -7.65
C TRP A 853 -15.87 -13.29 -7.07
N LEU A 854 -16.14 -12.01 -7.30
CA LEU A 854 -17.30 -11.35 -6.69
C LEU A 854 -18.57 -11.74 -7.45
N ARG A 855 -19.62 -12.16 -6.73
CA ARG A 855 -20.97 -12.43 -7.25
C ARG A 855 -22.02 -11.51 -6.64
N GLY A 856 -21.71 -10.88 -5.52
CA GLY A 856 -22.50 -9.80 -4.96
C GLY A 856 -21.94 -9.32 -3.63
N LEU A 857 -22.26 -8.08 -3.28
CA LEU A 857 -21.98 -7.51 -1.97
C LEU A 857 -23.25 -6.82 -1.45
N ASN A 858 -23.65 -7.15 -0.24
CA ASN A 858 -24.60 -6.38 0.54
C ASN A 858 -23.88 -5.83 1.76
N LEU A 859 -23.99 -4.54 2.05
CA LEU A 859 -23.40 -3.93 3.24
C LEU A 859 -24.42 -3.00 3.87
N ARG A 860 -24.60 -3.13 5.19
CA ARG A 860 -25.38 -2.23 6.02
C ARG A 860 -24.56 -1.73 7.20
N VAL A 861 -24.74 -0.48 7.56
CA VAL A 861 -24.15 0.11 8.77
C VAL A 861 -25.26 0.70 9.63
N GLU A 862 -25.24 0.32 10.90
CA GLU A 862 -26.18 0.75 11.92
C GLU A 862 -25.45 1.42 13.08
N LEU A 863 -25.85 2.65 13.41
CA LEU A 863 -25.41 3.31 14.65
C LEU A 863 -26.44 3.02 15.75
N LEU A 864 -26.08 2.12 16.67
CA LEU A 864 -26.83 1.78 17.87
C LEU A 864 -26.49 2.75 19.02
N SER A 865 -27.27 2.73 20.10
CA SER A 865 -27.09 3.64 21.25
C SER A 865 -25.71 3.52 21.93
N ASP A 866 -25.07 2.35 21.82
CA ASP A 866 -23.82 2.00 22.51
C ASP A 866 -22.72 1.47 21.57
N ARG A 867 -23.01 1.26 20.28
CA ARG A 867 -22.06 0.69 19.30
C ARG A 867 -22.37 1.09 17.85
N LEU A 868 -21.35 1.05 16.99
CA LEU A 868 -21.49 1.01 15.54
C LEU A 868 -21.43 -0.45 15.08
N SER A 869 -22.43 -0.89 14.33
CA SER A 869 -22.52 -2.23 13.75
C SER A 869 -22.42 -2.15 12.24
N LEU A 870 -21.55 -2.96 11.64
CA LEU A 870 -21.43 -3.15 10.21
C LEU A 870 -21.74 -4.61 9.92
N HIS A 871 -22.61 -4.87 8.96
CA HIS A 871 -22.91 -6.20 8.47
C HIS A 871 -22.73 -6.21 6.97
N ALA A 872 -21.80 -7.03 6.50
CA ALA A 872 -21.49 -7.19 5.08
C ALA A 872 -21.64 -8.66 4.69
N THR A 873 -22.44 -8.94 3.68
CA THR A 873 -22.56 -10.27 3.07
C THR A 873 -21.94 -10.21 1.69
N VAL A 874 -20.94 -11.03 1.45
CA VAL A 874 -20.27 -11.17 0.16
C VAL A 874 -20.60 -12.53 -0.41
N GLU A 875 -21.18 -12.55 -1.61
CA GLU A 875 -21.32 -13.76 -2.40
C GLU A 875 -20.15 -13.88 -3.32
N MET A 876 -19.52 -15.05 -3.31
CA MET A 876 -18.23 -15.18 -3.92
C MET A 876 -18.03 -16.54 -4.58
N GLN A 877 -17.42 -16.55 -5.75
CA GLN A 877 -17.03 -17.75 -6.47
C GLN A 877 -15.72 -18.28 -5.88
N MET A 878 -15.76 -19.52 -5.39
CA MET A 878 -14.55 -20.19 -4.95
C MET A 878 -13.70 -20.59 -6.17
N PRO A 879 -12.37 -20.43 -6.10
CA PRO A 879 -11.48 -20.97 -7.11
C PRO A 879 -11.79 -22.45 -7.24
N GLN A 880 -11.92 -22.94 -8.48
CA GLN A 880 -11.97 -24.39 -8.68
C GLN A 880 -10.66 -24.94 -8.12
N SER A 881 -10.74 -25.72 -7.05
CA SER A 881 -9.58 -26.44 -6.56
C SER A 881 -9.05 -27.21 -7.76
N GLU A 882 -7.83 -26.91 -8.23
CA GLU A 882 -7.10 -27.85 -9.06
C GLU A 882 -7.02 -29.12 -8.22
N SER A 883 -7.95 -30.03 -8.46
CA SER A 883 -7.81 -31.40 -8.02
C SER A 883 -6.41 -31.77 -8.44
N VAL A 884 -5.60 -32.22 -7.48
CA VAL A 884 -4.35 -32.94 -7.73
C VAL A 884 -4.71 -34.12 -8.64
N ARG A 885 -4.83 -33.85 -9.95
CA ARG A 885 -4.88 -34.84 -11.01
C ARG A 885 -3.42 -35.16 -11.21
N GLY A 886 -3.02 -36.25 -10.56
CA GLY A 886 -1.65 -36.69 -10.50
C GLY A 886 -0.95 -36.64 -11.85
N LYS A 887 0.26 -36.10 -11.82
CA LYS A 887 1.42 -36.68 -12.50
C LYS A 887 2.62 -36.58 -11.57
#